data_AF-A0A224V3C9-F1
#
_entry.id   AF-A0A224V3C9-F1
#
_cell.length_a   1.000
_cell.length_b   1.000
_cell.length_c   1.000
_cell.angle_alpha   90.00
_cell.angle_beta   90.00
_cell.angle_gamma   90.00
#
_symmetry.space_group_name_H-M   'P 1'
#
loop_
_entity.id
_entity.type
_entity.pdbx_description
1 polymer ?
#
loop_
_entity_poly.entity_id
_entity_poly.type
_entity_poly.pdbx_seq_one_letter_code
_entity_poly.pdbx_strand_id
1 'polypeptide(L)'
;MFWGVFSGGSQGLNGISDVSAVNGLVAIDKDPTNVNGKNLVADIVKDANNPASDYSIVNDLQALSTGSYGQASETARTSLTKKLIGMQDQKTGLWNGFDKVDYTGRAILALSMNTNQPGAADALNTAVKAVSNHLYQENGGFADSSNTMFGAENAYNDVTMTNALASAGVNVYVPLKEKTDYVAPVQRVLEQHPVSAGNSAMLIQQATWTFEQARFTRNGGKGSIFAFNQTDAAKPGEIVSIKAAAITKKQSIINDPQATAAAKSDALNLVDQILATYVSKLSADSTSSAAIADRAAGVTAFNHVTVSHAAPATPVTPPTVTNNNVTVVNNPASSSSASSSSAATSTSSSSSVPISTPTVSGKPVKKASHRSIVYALTTVKLYRSSNFTKSNLTKTYKKRARINRPMFLVISQQTNKQGHAIYRVKDMNLGKTGYTLSGSKYFAHAYYSAKVTRIKVINPKGINEYGKVNLTSKKRHVKKNASLSVRKIVNYGLSNRMQLTNGRYITANKKLILATKIKKSSQNTRPSTPTATTTGTSTSTPPTNSGSTATTTTTTSSKPTATTGTTTTTNNSPIIIHLGATPTLPVAPTNPVTPSNDAKTITTTISIHADEATIASGSIKVNSGASAFDALQAFAQQQGLALTYKGSGATTYVTGINGYNAGPAGTMTGWLYSVNGTEPGSSMGAYTLKDGDSISMTYNK
;
A
#
# COMPACT_ATOMS: atom_id res chain seq x y z
N MET A 1 -2.29 2.72 1.50
CA MET A 1 -3.50 1.89 1.32
C MET A 1 -3.04 0.53 0.83
N PHE A 2 -2.43 -0.21 1.75
CA PHE A 2 -1.75 -1.49 1.54
C PHE A 2 -2.27 -2.37 2.67
N TRP A 3 -3.04 -3.40 2.33
CA TRP A 3 -3.73 -4.26 3.32
C TRP A 3 -3.27 -5.73 3.30
N GLY A 4 -2.36 -6.11 2.39
CA GLY A 4 -1.88 -7.50 2.25
C GLY A 4 -0.62 -7.88 3.06
N VAL A 5 -0.15 -7.03 3.98
CA VAL A 5 1.18 -7.15 4.61
C VAL A 5 1.19 -6.88 6.14
N PHE A 6 0.05 -6.97 6.83
CA PHE A 6 -0.06 -6.64 8.27
C PHE A 6 0.74 -7.52 9.24
N SER A 7 1.36 -8.60 8.74
CA SER A 7 2.08 -9.65 9.46
C SER A 7 3.53 -9.31 9.88
N GLY A 8 3.83 -8.03 10.09
CA GLY A 8 5.06 -7.61 10.79
C GLY A 8 4.85 -7.65 12.30
N GLY A 9 5.88 -8.02 13.08
CA GLY A 9 5.79 -8.12 14.54
C GLY A 9 5.52 -6.76 15.21
N SER A 10 6.06 -5.69 14.63
CA SER A 10 5.80 -4.30 14.95
C SER A 10 4.59 -3.71 14.20
N GLN A 11 3.65 -3.12 14.94
CA GLN A 11 2.57 -2.30 14.39
C GLN A 11 2.68 -0.85 14.83
N GLY A 12 2.65 0.06 13.85
CA GLY A 12 2.61 1.50 14.08
C GLY A 12 1.26 2.00 14.63
N LEU A 13 1.21 3.30 14.94
CA LEU A 13 0.14 4.03 15.68
C LEU A 13 -1.31 3.91 15.17
N ASN A 14 -1.58 3.13 14.11
CA ASN A 14 -2.92 2.94 13.53
C ASN A 14 -3.25 1.45 13.28
N GLY A 15 -2.51 0.49 13.86
CA GLY A 15 -2.68 -0.94 13.58
C GLY A 15 -2.23 -1.34 12.17
N ILE A 16 -1.20 -0.67 11.66
CA ILE A 16 -0.58 -0.96 10.35
C ILE A 16 0.83 -1.46 10.66
N SER A 17 1.22 -2.63 10.15
CA SER A 17 2.59 -3.12 10.31
C SER A 17 3.58 -2.15 9.68
N ASP A 18 4.77 -2.03 10.27
CA ASP A 18 5.77 -1.15 9.70
C ASP A 18 6.21 -1.64 8.30
N VAL A 19 6.15 -2.95 8.04
CA VAL A 19 6.24 -3.58 6.69
C VAL A 19 5.23 -2.99 5.69
N SER A 20 3.94 -2.94 6.05
CA SER A 20 2.88 -2.34 5.20
C SER A 20 3.09 -0.85 4.98
N ALA A 21 3.69 -0.17 5.96
CA ALA A 21 4.01 1.24 5.88
C ALA A 21 5.21 1.51 4.96
N VAL A 22 6.29 0.72 5.04
CA VAL A 22 7.47 0.82 4.15
C VAL A 22 7.05 0.60 2.70
N ASN A 23 6.45 -0.55 2.38
CA ASN A 23 5.96 -0.84 1.02
C ASN A 23 5.04 0.28 0.49
N GLY A 24 4.22 0.83 1.38
CA GLY A 24 3.26 1.88 1.06
C GLY A 24 3.79 3.32 0.98
N LEU A 25 5.01 3.56 1.44
CA LEU A 25 5.72 4.84 1.34
C LEU A 25 6.60 4.87 0.09
N VAL A 26 7.35 3.79 -0.15
CA VAL A 26 8.26 3.69 -1.30
C VAL A 26 7.47 3.75 -2.61
N ALA A 27 6.31 3.05 -2.68
CA ALA A 27 5.40 3.11 -3.82
C ALA A 27 4.74 4.49 -4.07
N ILE A 28 4.98 5.50 -3.22
CA ILE A 28 4.59 6.90 -3.42
C ILE A 28 5.80 7.87 -3.33
N ASP A 29 7.01 7.36 -3.60
CA ASP A 29 8.27 8.11 -3.59
C ASP A 29 8.51 8.78 -2.22
N LYS A 30 8.37 8.03 -1.11
CA LYS A 30 8.61 8.55 0.24
C LYS A 30 9.62 7.67 0.99
N ASP A 31 10.58 8.34 1.59
CA ASP A 31 11.58 7.77 2.48
C ASP A 31 10.90 7.09 3.71
N PRO A 32 11.08 5.77 3.90
CA PRO A 32 10.59 5.05 5.08
C PRO A 32 11.48 5.22 6.33
N THR A 33 12.70 5.74 6.18
CA THR A 33 13.66 5.91 7.28
C THR A 33 13.41 7.16 8.12
N ASN A 34 12.57 8.11 7.65
CA ASN A 34 12.20 9.31 8.39
C ASN A 34 10.70 9.68 8.26
N VAL A 35 9.85 8.91 8.93
CA VAL A 35 8.40 9.07 8.93
C VAL A 35 7.96 9.78 10.21
N ASN A 36 7.96 11.12 10.16
CA ASN A 36 7.70 12.01 11.32
C ASN A 36 8.69 11.77 12.49
N GLY A 37 9.96 11.45 12.20
CA GLY A 37 10.97 11.15 13.22
C GLY A 37 11.00 9.68 13.71
N LYS A 38 10.25 8.76 13.07
CA LYS A 38 10.46 7.31 13.20
C LYS A 38 11.20 6.77 11.98
N ASN A 39 12.08 5.78 12.20
CA ASN A 39 12.70 4.99 11.14
C ASN A 39 12.03 3.63 11.07
N LEU A 40 11.08 3.47 10.16
CA LEU A 40 10.29 2.23 10.05
C LEU A 40 11.13 1.05 9.53
N VAL A 41 12.21 1.34 8.82
CA VAL A 41 13.16 0.30 8.39
C VAL A 41 13.99 -0.20 9.57
N ALA A 42 14.39 0.66 10.50
CA ALA A 42 15.07 0.23 11.73
C ALA A 42 14.17 -0.64 12.61
N ASP A 43 12.88 -0.34 12.67
CA ASP A 43 11.86 -1.17 13.34
C ASP A 43 11.77 -2.57 12.65
N ILE A 44 11.70 -2.66 11.31
CA ILE A 44 11.73 -3.96 10.57
C ILE A 44 13.09 -4.69 10.72
N VAL A 45 14.22 -3.99 10.68
CA VAL A 45 15.56 -4.59 10.85
C VAL A 45 15.72 -5.22 12.24
N LYS A 46 15.04 -4.68 13.26
CA LYS A 46 14.97 -5.30 14.58
C LYS A 46 14.15 -6.60 14.54
N ASP A 47 12.97 -6.56 13.96
CA ASP A 47 12.08 -7.73 13.83
C ASP A 47 12.73 -8.85 12.97
N ALA A 48 13.45 -8.50 11.90
CA ALA A 48 14.16 -9.44 11.02
C ALA A 48 15.18 -10.35 11.74
N ASN A 49 15.76 -9.86 12.84
CA ASN A 49 16.67 -10.63 13.67
C ASN A 49 15.91 -11.66 14.53
N ASN A 50 14.73 -11.30 15.04
CA ASN A 50 13.86 -12.13 15.88
C ASN A 50 12.43 -12.21 15.28
N PRO A 51 12.25 -12.92 14.14
CA PRO A 51 11.00 -12.90 13.39
C PRO A 51 9.85 -13.52 14.19
N ALA A 52 8.65 -12.94 14.07
CA ALA A 52 7.47 -13.36 14.82
C ALA A 52 6.83 -14.65 14.27
N SER A 53 7.09 -14.99 13.01
CA SER A 53 6.68 -16.23 12.35
C SER A 53 7.42 -16.41 11.02
N ASP A 54 7.32 -17.61 10.46
CA ASP A 54 7.74 -17.95 9.09
C ASP A 54 7.22 -16.93 8.05
N TYR A 55 5.95 -16.54 8.15
CA TYR A 55 5.37 -15.50 7.31
C TYR A 55 6.01 -14.12 7.55
N SER A 56 6.44 -13.77 8.76
CA SER A 56 7.14 -12.49 9.00
C SER A 56 8.45 -12.44 8.21
N ILE A 57 9.25 -13.52 8.19
CA ILE A 57 10.51 -13.59 7.43
C ILE A 57 10.34 -13.13 5.98
N VAL A 58 9.29 -13.62 5.30
CA VAL A 58 9.01 -13.29 3.89
C VAL A 58 8.49 -11.85 3.71
N ASN A 59 7.66 -11.37 4.64
CA ASN A 59 7.11 -10.02 4.61
C ASN A 59 8.19 -8.96 4.92
N ASP A 60 8.98 -9.18 5.97
CA ASP A 60 10.12 -8.35 6.38
C ASP A 60 11.15 -8.30 5.25
N LEU A 61 11.48 -9.45 4.63
CA LEU A 61 12.39 -9.54 3.49
C LEU A 61 11.88 -8.74 2.29
N GLN A 62 10.60 -8.88 1.94
CA GLN A 62 10.00 -8.11 0.85
C GLN A 62 10.14 -6.60 1.10
N ALA A 63 9.83 -6.11 2.30
CA ALA A 63 9.94 -4.69 2.61
C ALA A 63 11.37 -4.15 2.57
N LEU A 64 12.34 -4.87 3.15
CA LEU A 64 13.75 -4.49 3.05
C LEU A 64 14.27 -4.51 1.60
N SER A 65 13.63 -5.27 0.71
CA SER A 65 13.97 -5.39 -0.72
C SER A 65 13.23 -4.42 -1.65
N THR A 66 12.34 -3.57 -1.11
CA THR A 66 11.65 -2.52 -1.91
C THR A 66 12.54 -1.31 -2.22
N GLY A 67 13.66 -1.17 -1.51
CA GLY A 67 14.60 -0.06 -1.59
C GLY A 67 16.00 -0.50 -1.17
N SER A 68 16.87 0.46 -0.87
CA SER A 68 18.10 0.21 -0.12
C SER A 68 18.22 1.27 0.96
N TYR A 69 18.50 0.83 2.18
CA TYR A 69 18.33 1.63 3.40
C TYR A 69 19.59 1.60 4.29
N GLY A 70 20.74 1.36 3.67
CA GLY A 70 22.05 1.29 4.34
C GLY A 70 22.37 -0.07 4.95
N GLN A 71 23.60 -0.18 5.47
CA GLN A 71 24.26 -1.46 5.78
C GLN A 71 23.44 -2.40 6.69
N ALA A 72 22.78 -1.89 7.73
CA ALA A 72 21.99 -2.71 8.64
C ALA A 72 20.78 -3.37 7.95
N SER A 73 20.18 -2.68 6.97
CA SER A 73 19.10 -3.23 6.15
C SER A 73 19.62 -4.31 5.19
N GLU A 74 20.78 -4.12 4.58
CA GLU A 74 21.37 -5.12 3.69
C GLU A 74 21.79 -6.39 4.46
N THR A 75 22.40 -6.24 5.64
CA THR A 75 22.73 -7.36 6.53
C THR A 75 21.47 -8.14 6.96
N ALA A 76 20.38 -7.44 7.30
CA ALA A 76 19.10 -8.07 7.59
C ALA A 76 18.48 -8.76 6.35
N ARG A 77 18.55 -8.14 5.17
CA ARG A 77 18.09 -8.70 3.89
C ARG A 77 18.83 -10.00 3.54
N THR A 78 20.16 -10.04 3.68
CA THR A 78 20.97 -11.26 3.53
C THR A 78 20.61 -12.32 4.57
N SER A 79 20.46 -11.94 5.85
CA SER A 79 20.08 -12.86 6.93
C SER A 79 18.72 -13.52 6.69
N LEU A 80 17.69 -12.73 6.35
CA LEU A 80 16.36 -13.21 6.01
C LEU A 80 16.35 -14.07 4.74
N THR A 81 17.11 -13.69 3.71
CA THR A 81 17.24 -14.50 2.49
C THR A 81 17.84 -15.88 2.80
N LYS A 82 18.90 -15.93 3.61
CA LYS A 82 19.50 -17.20 4.06
C LYS A 82 18.53 -18.04 4.92
N LYS A 83 17.77 -17.41 5.82
CA LYS A 83 16.69 -18.09 6.58
C LYS A 83 15.66 -18.71 5.63
N LEU A 84 15.14 -17.92 4.68
CA LEU A 84 14.12 -18.37 3.71
C LEU A 84 14.60 -19.53 2.84
N ILE A 85 15.82 -19.47 2.30
CA ILE A 85 16.42 -20.59 1.54
C ILE A 85 16.54 -21.84 2.41
N GLY A 86 16.99 -21.70 3.66
CA GLY A 86 17.08 -22.81 4.61
C GLY A 86 15.74 -23.43 5.03
N MET A 87 14.61 -22.75 4.76
CA MET A 87 13.26 -23.26 4.98
C MET A 87 12.64 -23.92 3.73
N GLN A 88 13.33 -23.92 2.60
CA GLN A 88 12.88 -24.60 1.39
C GLN A 88 13.04 -26.12 1.58
N ASP A 89 11.95 -26.87 1.43
CA ASP A 89 11.99 -28.33 1.56
C ASP A 89 12.81 -28.92 0.39
N GLN A 90 13.93 -29.58 0.73
CA GLN A 90 14.91 -30.04 -0.26
C GLN A 90 14.44 -31.23 -1.12
N LYS A 91 13.29 -31.84 -0.80
CA LYS A 91 12.71 -32.95 -1.58
C LYS A 91 11.70 -32.45 -2.61
N THR A 92 10.93 -31.43 -2.25
CA THR A 92 9.82 -30.90 -3.06
C THR A 92 10.16 -29.58 -3.75
N GLY A 93 11.15 -28.82 -3.26
CA GLY A 93 11.48 -27.48 -3.75
C GLY A 93 10.50 -26.38 -3.30
N LEU A 94 9.56 -26.70 -2.42
CA LEU A 94 8.47 -25.81 -1.97
C LEU A 94 8.67 -25.36 -0.53
N TRP A 95 7.88 -24.38 -0.07
CA TRP A 95 7.83 -24.01 1.35
C TRP A 95 6.57 -24.57 2.01
N ASN A 96 6.77 -25.29 3.11
CA ASN A 96 5.68 -25.76 3.96
C ASN A 96 5.19 -24.63 4.87
N GLY A 97 3.88 -24.52 5.04
CA GLY A 97 3.21 -23.49 5.83
C GLY A 97 1.72 -23.80 5.97
N PHE A 98 0.96 -22.94 6.64
CA PHE A 98 -0.49 -23.11 6.84
C PHE A 98 -1.26 -23.28 5.52
N ASP A 99 -0.96 -22.41 4.56
CA ASP A 99 -1.24 -22.59 3.14
C ASP A 99 0.11 -22.74 2.41
N LYS A 100 0.33 -23.86 1.72
CA LYS A 100 1.56 -24.16 0.97
C LYS A 100 1.69 -23.31 -0.29
N VAL A 101 0.57 -22.96 -0.92
CA VAL A 101 0.52 -22.26 -2.22
C VAL A 101 0.74 -20.75 -2.02
N ASP A 102 0.02 -20.09 -1.09
CA ASP A 102 0.28 -18.67 -0.78
C ASP A 102 1.69 -18.50 -0.21
N TYR A 103 2.15 -19.39 0.69
CA TYR A 103 3.48 -19.25 1.29
C TYR A 103 4.60 -19.47 0.27
N THR A 104 4.50 -20.49 -0.59
CA THR A 104 5.45 -20.69 -1.70
C THR A 104 5.43 -19.52 -2.68
N GLY A 105 4.25 -19.00 -3.05
CA GLY A 105 4.15 -17.85 -3.94
C GLY A 105 4.78 -16.59 -3.32
N ARG A 106 4.56 -16.31 -2.05
CA ARG A 106 5.25 -15.21 -1.35
C ARG A 106 6.76 -15.41 -1.27
N ALA A 107 7.22 -16.64 -1.02
CA ALA A 107 8.66 -16.97 -0.99
C ALA A 107 9.33 -16.76 -2.36
N ILE A 108 8.71 -17.23 -3.45
CA ILE A 108 9.14 -16.99 -4.83
C ILE A 108 9.18 -15.48 -5.13
N LEU A 109 8.14 -14.73 -4.74
CA LEU A 109 8.11 -13.28 -4.90
C LEU A 109 9.28 -12.60 -4.16
N ALA A 110 9.53 -12.94 -2.90
CA ALA A 110 10.63 -12.39 -2.12
C ALA A 110 12.01 -12.78 -2.67
N LEU A 111 12.21 -14.03 -3.11
CA LEU A 111 13.45 -14.47 -3.77
C LEU A 111 13.66 -13.81 -5.13
N SER A 112 12.60 -13.54 -5.90
CA SER A 112 12.68 -12.78 -7.17
C SER A 112 13.12 -11.32 -6.97
N MET A 113 12.99 -10.78 -5.75
CA MET A 113 13.52 -9.49 -5.33
C MET A 113 14.92 -9.58 -4.69
N ASN A 114 15.52 -10.78 -4.63
CA ASN A 114 16.79 -11.05 -3.93
C ASN A 114 17.72 -12.00 -4.70
N THR A 115 17.55 -12.17 -6.02
CA THR A 115 18.39 -13.05 -6.86
C THR A 115 19.88 -12.67 -6.86
N ASN A 116 20.23 -11.47 -6.40
CA ASN A 116 21.61 -11.02 -6.16
C ASN A 116 22.24 -11.51 -4.84
N GLN A 117 21.49 -12.24 -4.00
CA GLN A 117 21.98 -12.86 -2.77
C GLN A 117 22.44 -14.32 -3.05
N PRO A 118 23.47 -14.83 -2.36
CA PRO A 118 23.97 -16.19 -2.56
C PRO A 118 22.87 -17.26 -2.43
N GLY A 119 22.77 -18.15 -3.44
CA GLY A 119 21.81 -19.26 -3.51
C GLY A 119 20.35 -18.87 -3.79
N ALA A 120 20.01 -17.58 -3.80
CA ALA A 120 18.62 -17.13 -3.97
C ALA A 120 18.07 -17.43 -5.38
N ALA A 121 18.91 -17.33 -6.41
CA ALA A 121 18.55 -17.68 -7.78
C ALA A 121 18.27 -19.18 -7.94
N ASP A 122 19.07 -20.05 -7.30
CA ASP A 122 18.92 -21.49 -7.40
C ASP A 122 17.69 -22.00 -6.64
N ALA A 123 17.45 -21.44 -5.44
CA ALA A 123 16.23 -21.65 -4.67
C ALA A 123 14.98 -21.24 -5.46
N LEU A 124 15.01 -20.06 -6.10
CA LEU A 124 13.94 -19.55 -6.96
C LEU A 124 13.68 -20.47 -8.16
N ASN A 125 14.73 -20.85 -8.89
CA ASN A 125 14.64 -21.73 -10.06
C ASN A 125 14.11 -23.12 -9.69
N THR A 126 14.48 -23.64 -8.52
CA THR A 126 13.98 -24.91 -7.97
C THR A 126 12.49 -24.82 -7.65
N ALA A 127 12.08 -23.72 -6.99
CA ALA A 127 10.67 -23.49 -6.64
C ALA A 127 9.77 -23.30 -7.87
N VAL A 128 10.21 -22.56 -8.90
CA VAL A 128 9.44 -22.38 -10.14
C VAL A 128 9.16 -23.72 -10.84
N LYS A 129 10.17 -24.60 -10.91
CA LYS A 129 10.01 -25.97 -11.44
C LYS A 129 9.05 -26.79 -10.58
N ALA A 130 9.20 -26.74 -9.26
CA ALA A 130 8.34 -27.44 -8.32
C ALA A 130 6.86 -27.00 -8.39
N VAL A 131 6.60 -25.70 -8.54
CA VAL A 131 5.24 -25.15 -8.72
C VAL A 131 4.59 -25.70 -9.97
N SER A 132 5.29 -25.67 -11.13
CA SER A 132 4.73 -26.25 -12.36
C SER A 132 4.49 -27.75 -12.19
N ASN A 133 5.44 -28.50 -11.65
CA ASN A 133 5.31 -29.95 -11.49
C ASN A 133 4.16 -30.35 -10.55
N HIS A 134 4.08 -29.75 -9.37
CA HIS A 134 3.29 -30.28 -8.24
C HIS A 134 2.05 -29.46 -7.87
N LEU A 135 2.00 -28.16 -8.16
CA LEU A 135 0.90 -27.28 -7.75
C LEU A 135 0.01 -26.81 -8.91
N TYR A 136 0.57 -26.68 -10.11
CA TYR A 136 -0.12 -26.14 -11.29
C TYR A 136 -1.09 -27.15 -11.93
N GLN A 137 -2.35 -26.74 -12.02
CA GLN A 137 -3.53 -27.51 -12.44
C GLN A 137 -3.88 -27.30 -13.92
N GLU A 138 -4.71 -28.19 -14.49
CA GLU A 138 -5.06 -28.17 -15.91
C GLU A 138 -5.88 -26.93 -16.29
N ASN A 139 -6.78 -26.49 -15.41
CA ASN A 139 -7.53 -25.23 -15.55
C ASN A 139 -6.68 -23.96 -15.35
N GLY A 140 -5.36 -24.08 -15.21
CA GLY A 140 -4.44 -22.96 -15.07
C GLY A 140 -4.26 -22.43 -13.64
N GLY A 141 -5.00 -22.97 -12.67
CA GLY A 141 -4.90 -22.60 -11.26
C GLY A 141 -3.81 -23.35 -10.51
N PHE A 142 -3.74 -23.12 -9.20
CA PHE A 142 -2.75 -23.69 -8.29
C PHE A 142 -3.40 -24.28 -7.03
N ALA A 143 -3.14 -25.57 -6.81
CA ALA A 143 -3.69 -26.33 -5.68
C ALA A 143 -2.62 -27.27 -5.11
N ASP A 144 -2.63 -27.45 -3.80
CA ASP A 144 -1.91 -28.52 -3.11
C ASP A 144 -2.90 -29.67 -2.83
N SER A 145 -2.98 -30.60 -3.79
CA SER A 145 -3.89 -31.76 -3.70
C SER A 145 -3.58 -32.70 -2.52
N SER A 146 -2.43 -32.55 -1.85
CA SER A 146 -2.11 -33.28 -0.62
C SER A 146 -2.77 -32.70 0.64
N ASN A 147 -3.30 -31.47 0.57
CA ASN A 147 -3.89 -30.74 1.69
C ASN A 147 -5.37 -30.46 1.45
N THR A 148 -6.23 -31.35 1.92
CA THR A 148 -7.70 -31.24 1.76
C THR A 148 -8.37 -30.13 2.60
N MET A 149 -7.62 -29.39 3.42
CA MET A 149 -8.17 -28.32 4.27
C MET A 149 -7.85 -26.90 3.77
N PHE A 150 -6.66 -26.70 3.21
CA PHE A 150 -6.19 -25.38 2.71
C PHE A 150 -5.56 -25.44 1.32
N GLY A 151 -5.27 -26.62 0.77
CA GLY A 151 -4.66 -26.78 -0.54
C GLY A 151 -5.62 -26.70 -1.72
N ALA A 152 -6.93 -26.52 -1.49
CA ALA A 152 -7.90 -26.34 -2.57
C ALA A 152 -7.64 -25.04 -3.37
N GLU A 153 -7.75 -25.14 -4.69
CA GLU A 153 -7.64 -24.03 -5.63
C GLU A 153 -8.57 -22.88 -5.22
N ASN A 154 -8.05 -21.64 -5.22
CA ASN A 154 -8.84 -20.46 -4.90
C ASN A 154 -8.18 -19.17 -5.42
N ALA A 155 -9.02 -18.17 -5.65
CA ALA A 155 -8.61 -16.91 -6.27
C ALA A 155 -7.57 -16.08 -5.49
N TYR A 156 -7.30 -16.34 -4.22
CA TYR A 156 -6.15 -15.72 -3.54
C TYR A 156 -4.84 -16.42 -3.92
N ASN A 157 -4.83 -17.75 -3.92
CA ASN A 157 -3.66 -18.55 -4.26
C ASN A 157 -3.28 -18.40 -5.73
N ASP A 158 -4.25 -18.34 -6.65
CA ASP A 158 -4.00 -18.14 -8.07
C ASP A 158 -3.43 -16.75 -8.37
N VAL A 159 -3.96 -15.73 -7.68
CA VAL A 159 -3.46 -14.36 -7.73
C VAL A 159 -2.04 -14.26 -7.17
N THR A 160 -1.78 -14.79 -5.96
CA THR A 160 -0.44 -14.78 -5.35
C THR A 160 0.57 -15.53 -6.22
N MET A 161 0.24 -16.74 -6.69
CA MET A 161 1.18 -17.57 -7.45
C MET A 161 1.42 -17.03 -8.87
N THR A 162 0.40 -16.54 -9.57
CA THR A 162 0.57 -15.89 -10.89
C THR A 162 1.47 -14.65 -10.78
N ASN A 163 1.32 -13.86 -9.71
CA ASN A 163 2.19 -12.70 -9.45
C ASN A 163 3.64 -13.12 -9.18
N ALA A 164 3.84 -14.18 -8.40
CA ALA A 164 5.15 -14.70 -8.04
C ALA A 164 5.91 -15.31 -9.22
N LEU A 165 5.24 -16.12 -10.06
CA LEU A 165 5.80 -16.67 -11.28
C LEU A 165 6.15 -15.55 -12.27
N ALA A 166 5.26 -14.55 -12.42
CA ALA A 166 5.55 -13.38 -13.24
C ALA A 166 6.75 -12.58 -12.74
N SER A 167 6.92 -12.36 -11.44
CA SER A 167 8.09 -11.65 -10.89
C SER A 167 9.38 -12.48 -10.99
N ALA A 168 9.28 -13.81 -10.98
CA ALA A 168 10.37 -14.73 -11.30
C ALA A 168 10.74 -14.76 -12.81
N GLY A 169 10.00 -14.06 -13.67
CA GLY A 169 10.27 -13.98 -15.12
C GLY A 169 9.55 -15.02 -15.97
N VAL A 170 8.63 -15.82 -15.39
CA VAL A 170 7.85 -16.84 -16.12
C VAL A 170 6.77 -16.18 -16.97
N ASN A 171 6.58 -16.66 -18.20
CA ASN A 171 5.53 -16.18 -19.09
C ASN A 171 4.15 -16.74 -18.69
N VAL A 172 3.50 -16.10 -17.72
CA VAL A 172 2.16 -16.48 -17.21
C VAL A 172 0.99 -16.25 -18.19
N TYR A 173 1.25 -15.82 -19.43
CA TYR A 173 0.25 -15.73 -20.51
C TYR A 173 0.17 -17.01 -21.38
N VAL A 174 1.02 -18.00 -21.12
CA VAL A 174 0.92 -19.35 -21.71
C VAL A 174 0.81 -20.39 -20.60
N PRO A 175 0.37 -21.63 -20.91
CA PRO A 175 0.39 -22.72 -19.95
C PRO A 175 1.81 -23.04 -19.46
N LEU A 176 1.95 -23.49 -18.21
CA LEU A 176 3.27 -23.83 -17.62
C LEU A 176 3.74 -25.26 -17.94
N LYS A 177 2.92 -26.00 -18.69
CA LYS A 177 3.15 -27.35 -19.22
C LYS A 177 2.72 -27.33 -20.69
N GLU A 178 3.53 -27.86 -21.59
CA GLU A 178 3.24 -27.89 -23.03
C GLU A 178 2.21 -28.98 -23.36
N LYS A 179 0.95 -28.71 -23.04
CA LYS A 179 -0.24 -29.54 -23.33
C LYS A 179 -1.35 -28.65 -23.86
N THR A 180 -2.12 -29.16 -24.83
CA THR A 180 -3.20 -28.42 -25.52
C THR A 180 -4.32 -27.96 -24.59
N ASP A 181 -4.60 -28.75 -23.56
CA ASP A 181 -5.82 -28.63 -22.77
C ASP A 181 -5.59 -27.81 -21.48
N TYR A 182 -4.36 -27.34 -21.27
CA TYR A 182 -3.97 -26.58 -20.08
C TYR A 182 -4.17 -25.08 -20.30
N VAL A 183 -4.65 -24.38 -19.28
CA VAL A 183 -4.97 -22.93 -19.35
C VAL A 183 -3.83 -22.08 -18.76
N ALA A 184 -3.60 -20.89 -19.32
CA ALA A 184 -2.58 -19.97 -18.82
C ALA A 184 -2.97 -19.37 -17.45
N PRO A 185 -2.03 -19.20 -16.49
CA PRO A 185 -2.34 -18.66 -15.17
C PRO A 185 -3.07 -17.30 -15.17
N VAL A 186 -2.67 -16.36 -16.05
CA VAL A 186 -3.37 -15.06 -16.17
C VAL A 186 -4.80 -15.23 -16.68
N GLN A 187 -5.07 -16.21 -17.55
CA GLN A 187 -6.41 -16.49 -18.06
C GLN A 187 -7.30 -17.02 -16.94
N ARG A 188 -6.81 -17.96 -16.13
CA ARG A 188 -7.54 -18.48 -14.96
C ARG A 188 -7.89 -17.38 -13.96
N VAL A 189 -6.93 -16.50 -13.65
CA VAL A 189 -7.15 -15.35 -12.76
C VAL A 189 -8.14 -14.33 -13.34
N LEU A 190 -8.29 -14.22 -14.68
CA LEU A 190 -9.34 -13.39 -15.30
C LEU A 190 -10.74 -14.01 -15.15
N GLU A 191 -10.86 -15.33 -15.33
CA GLU A 191 -12.13 -16.07 -15.24
C GLU A 191 -12.74 -16.09 -13.84
N GLN A 192 -11.90 -16.04 -12.79
CA GLN A 192 -12.35 -15.90 -11.41
C GLN A 192 -12.87 -14.49 -11.05
N HIS A 193 -12.78 -13.55 -12.00
CA HIS A 193 -13.27 -12.16 -11.88
C HIS A 193 -12.88 -11.44 -10.56
N PRO A 194 -11.62 -11.53 -10.07
CA PRO A 194 -11.22 -11.10 -8.72
C PRO A 194 -11.36 -9.60 -8.47
N VAL A 195 -11.39 -8.77 -9.52
CA VAL A 195 -11.55 -7.30 -9.45
C VAL A 195 -13.02 -6.83 -9.37
N SER A 196 -13.99 -7.74 -9.21
CA SER A 196 -15.43 -7.45 -9.24
C SER A 196 -15.93 -6.66 -8.02
N ALA A 197 -16.99 -5.86 -8.24
CA ALA A 197 -17.66 -5.10 -7.18
C ALA A 197 -18.47 -6.03 -6.25
N GLY A 198 -17.86 -6.41 -5.14
CA GLY A 198 -18.39 -7.35 -4.14
C GLY A 198 -17.27 -8.13 -3.45
N ASN A 199 -16.16 -8.34 -4.14
CA ASN A 199 -14.99 -9.03 -3.62
C ASN A 199 -14.26 -8.21 -2.54
N SER A 200 -13.43 -8.88 -1.74
CA SER A 200 -12.65 -8.23 -0.69
C SER A 200 -11.70 -7.17 -1.29
N ALA A 201 -11.52 -6.06 -0.59
CA ALA A 201 -10.59 -5.01 -1.02
C ALA A 201 -9.13 -5.49 -1.08
N MET A 202 -8.81 -6.61 -0.42
CA MET A 202 -7.53 -7.30 -0.47
C MET A 202 -7.37 -8.08 -1.79
N LEU A 203 -8.35 -8.91 -2.17
CA LEU A 203 -8.33 -9.67 -3.43
C LEU A 203 -8.25 -8.74 -4.65
N ILE A 204 -9.08 -7.68 -4.66
CA ILE A 204 -9.06 -6.66 -5.72
C ILE A 204 -7.67 -5.99 -5.80
N GLN A 205 -7.03 -5.70 -4.66
CA GLN A 205 -5.70 -5.10 -4.58
C GLN A 205 -4.61 -6.06 -5.12
N GLN A 206 -4.59 -7.31 -4.67
CA GLN A 206 -3.61 -8.31 -5.10
C GLN A 206 -3.76 -8.66 -6.58
N ALA A 207 -4.99 -8.83 -7.08
CA ALA A 207 -5.25 -9.10 -8.50
C ALA A 207 -4.83 -7.92 -9.40
N THR A 208 -5.08 -6.68 -8.97
CA THR A 208 -4.63 -5.48 -9.69
C THR A 208 -3.09 -5.47 -9.84
N TRP A 209 -2.36 -5.82 -8.78
CA TRP A 209 -0.90 -5.92 -8.83
C TRP A 209 -0.42 -7.09 -9.69
N THR A 210 -1.11 -8.23 -9.62
CA THR A 210 -0.82 -9.42 -10.43
C THR A 210 -0.90 -9.14 -11.93
N PHE A 211 -1.94 -8.43 -12.38
CA PHE A 211 -2.09 -8.07 -13.79
C PHE A 211 -1.01 -7.07 -14.25
N GLU A 212 -0.65 -6.08 -13.42
CA GLU A 212 0.43 -5.15 -13.78
C GLU A 212 1.82 -5.81 -13.73
N GLN A 213 2.06 -6.76 -12.81
CA GLN A 213 3.29 -7.57 -12.76
C GLN A 213 3.41 -8.48 -13.98
N ALA A 214 2.36 -9.23 -14.31
CA ALA A 214 2.33 -10.07 -15.51
C ALA A 214 2.57 -9.24 -16.78
N ARG A 215 1.88 -8.10 -16.91
CA ARG A 215 2.05 -7.15 -18.02
C ARG A 215 3.46 -6.57 -18.08
N PHE A 216 4.04 -6.21 -16.95
CA PHE A 216 5.42 -5.72 -16.85
C PHE A 216 6.42 -6.77 -17.37
N THR A 217 6.32 -8.01 -16.89
CA THR A 217 7.18 -9.12 -17.33
C THR A 217 7.00 -9.43 -18.82
N ARG A 218 5.74 -9.49 -19.31
CA ARG A 218 5.43 -9.67 -20.74
C ARG A 218 6.01 -8.56 -21.63
N ASN A 219 6.17 -7.35 -21.12
CA ASN A 219 6.80 -6.23 -21.82
C ASN A 219 8.34 -6.24 -21.73
N GLY A 220 8.94 -7.34 -21.27
CA GLY A 220 10.39 -7.51 -21.13
C GLY A 220 10.96 -7.07 -19.79
N GLY A 221 10.12 -6.61 -18.85
CA GLY A 221 10.54 -6.28 -17.48
C GLY A 221 11.06 -7.51 -16.74
N LYS A 222 11.99 -7.29 -15.80
CA LYS A 222 12.60 -8.35 -14.97
C LYS A 222 12.40 -8.07 -13.49
N GLY A 223 12.22 -9.14 -12.70
CA GLY A 223 12.00 -9.02 -11.26
C GLY A 223 10.61 -8.51 -10.90
N SER A 224 10.45 -8.01 -9.67
CA SER A 224 9.15 -7.54 -9.17
C SER A 224 8.89 -6.05 -9.39
N ILE A 225 7.64 -5.68 -9.69
CA ILE A 225 7.16 -4.29 -9.69
C ILE A 225 7.25 -3.60 -8.31
N PHE A 226 7.51 -4.36 -7.24
CA PHE A 226 7.77 -3.83 -5.89
C PHE A 226 9.26 -3.56 -5.60
N ALA A 227 10.16 -3.99 -6.49
CA ALA A 227 11.60 -3.75 -6.37
C ALA A 227 11.96 -2.36 -6.90
N PHE A 228 11.38 -1.31 -6.31
CA PHE A 228 11.35 0.05 -6.88
C PHE A 228 12.74 0.66 -7.14
N ASN A 229 13.77 0.19 -6.44
CA ASN A 229 15.17 0.60 -6.62
C ASN A 229 16.01 -0.33 -7.51
N GLN A 230 15.51 -1.50 -7.92
CA GLN A 230 16.33 -2.49 -8.63
C GLN A 230 16.49 -2.09 -10.10
N THR A 231 17.75 -1.86 -10.46
CA THR A 231 18.14 -0.99 -11.58
C THR A 231 17.94 -1.63 -12.95
N ASP A 232 17.76 -2.95 -13.00
CA ASP A 232 17.54 -3.73 -14.23
C ASP A 232 16.07 -3.99 -14.56
N ALA A 233 15.15 -3.67 -13.63
CA ALA A 233 13.71 -3.86 -13.82
C ALA A 233 13.15 -2.93 -14.92
N ALA A 234 13.56 -1.65 -14.91
CA ALA A 234 13.02 -0.62 -15.80
C ALA A 234 13.63 -0.62 -17.22
N LYS A 235 14.93 -0.92 -17.36
CA LYS A 235 15.69 -0.72 -18.61
C LYS A 235 15.02 -1.33 -19.85
N PRO A 236 14.57 -2.61 -19.86
CA PRO A 236 14.01 -3.20 -21.07
C PRO A 236 12.70 -2.54 -21.50
N GLY A 237 11.84 -2.18 -20.53
CA GLY A 237 10.57 -1.51 -20.80
C GLY A 237 10.74 -0.10 -21.37
N GLU A 238 11.72 0.66 -20.88
CA GLU A 238 12.04 1.98 -21.44
C GLU A 238 12.67 1.86 -22.85
N ILE A 239 13.51 0.83 -23.09
CA ILE A 239 14.09 0.53 -24.42
C ILE A 239 13.02 0.07 -25.43
N VAL A 240 12.03 -0.71 -25.03
CA VAL A 240 10.88 -1.05 -25.87
C VAL A 240 10.04 0.20 -26.16
N SER A 241 9.81 1.03 -25.13
CA SER A 241 9.00 2.25 -25.25
C SER A 241 9.64 3.31 -26.17
N ILE A 242 10.96 3.46 -26.17
CA ILE A 242 11.64 4.39 -27.09
C ILE A 242 11.65 3.86 -28.54
N LYS A 243 11.80 2.54 -28.74
CA LYS A 243 11.66 1.91 -30.07
C LYS A 243 10.25 2.11 -30.64
N ALA A 244 9.21 1.94 -29.82
CA ALA A 244 7.84 2.22 -30.22
C ALA A 244 7.61 3.69 -30.60
N ALA A 245 8.17 4.64 -29.84
CA ALA A 245 8.11 6.06 -30.15
C ALA A 245 8.82 6.42 -31.47
N ALA A 246 10.00 5.82 -31.73
CA ALA A 246 10.70 5.97 -33.00
C ALA A 246 9.87 5.46 -34.18
N ILE A 247 9.27 4.26 -34.06
CA ILE A 247 8.36 3.71 -35.09
C ILE A 247 7.18 4.65 -35.35
N THR A 248 6.55 5.18 -34.31
CA THR A 248 5.46 6.18 -34.46
C THR A 248 5.93 7.44 -35.18
N LYS A 249 7.13 7.95 -34.85
CA LYS A 249 7.69 9.12 -35.53
C LYS A 249 8.02 8.83 -37.00
N LYS A 250 8.66 7.70 -37.32
CA LYS A 250 8.94 7.28 -38.71
C LYS A 250 7.67 7.21 -39.55
N GLN A 251 6.59 6.61 -39.02
CA GLN A 251 5.30 6.56 -39.70
C GLN A 251 4.73 7.97 -39.97
N SER A 252 4.89 8.93 -39.05
CA SER A 252 4.46 10.32 -39.31
C SER A 252 5.28 11.03 -40.41
N ILE A 253 6.56 10.66 -40.61
CA ILE A 253 7.41 11.19 -41.68
C ILE A 253 7.06 10.57 -43.03
N ILE A 254 6.84 9.24 -43.06
CA ILE A 254 6.42 8.51 -44.26
C ILE A 254 5.08 9.07 -44.79
N ASN A 255 4.14 9.33 -43.89
CA ASN A 255 2.78 9.78 -44.21
C ASN A 255 2.64 11.29 -44.46
N ASP A 256 3.72 12.08 -44.44
CA ASP A 256 3.68 13.51 -44.80
C ASP A 256 3.46 13.66 -46.33
N PRO A 257 2.36 14.27 -46.80
CA PRO A 257 2.08 14.38 -48.24
C PRO A 257 2.77 15.56 -48.93
N GLN A 258 3.47 16.44 -48.19
CA GLN A 258 4.13 17.64 -48.70
C GLN A 258 5.68 17.49 -48.75
N ALA A 259 6.22 16.49 -48.05
CA ALA A 259 7.66 16.24 -47.99
C ALA A 259 8.20 15.44 -49.19
N THR A 260 9.35 15.84 -49.71
CA THR A 260 10.05 15.13 -50.81
C THR A 260 10.65 13.81 -50.32
N ALA A 261 10.91 12.87 -51.25
CA ALA A 261 11.53 11.59 -50.91
C ALA A 261 12.90 11.74 -50.21
N ALA A 262 13.71 12.72 -50.64
CA ALA A 262 14.98 13.05 -50.00
C ALA A 262 14.77 13.56 -48.56
N ALA A 263 13.91 14.57 -48.36
CA ALA A 263 13.64 15.12 -47.02
C ALA A 263 13.07 14.08 -46.05
N LYS A 264 12.27 13.12 -46.56
CA LYS A 264 11.82 11.96 -45.78
C LYS A 264 12.98 11.04 -45.41
N SER A 265 13.87 10.71 -46.36
CA SER A 265 15.07 9.89 -46.11
C SER A 265 15.94 10.49 -45.00
N ASP A 266 16.26 11.78 -45.10
CA ASP A 266 17.10 12.49 -44.13
C ASP A 266 16.46 12.52 -42.72
N ALA A 267 15.16 12.80 -42.65
CA ALA A 267 14.42 12.79 -41.39
C ALA A 267 14.29 11.38 -40.78
N LEU A 268 14.18 10.32 -41.59
CA LEU A 268 14.17 8.93 -41.12
C LEU A 268 15.54 8.53 -40.55
N ASN A 269 16.63 8.87 -41.26
CA ASN A 269 18.01 8.64 -40.81
C ASN A 269 18.29 9.36 -39.48
N LEU A 270 17.82 10.61 -39.33
CA LEU A 270 17.96 11.35 -38.07
C LEU A 270 17.17 10.71 -36.91
N VAL A 271 16.00 10.12 -37.17
CA VAL A 271 15.27 9.33 -36.15
C VAL A 271 16.05 8.08 -35.74
N ASP A 272 16.73 7.40 -36.66
CA ASP A 272 17.58 6.24 -36.31
C ASP A 272 18.82 6.64 -35.51
N GLN A 273 19.48 7.75 -35.85
CA GLN A 273 20.60 8.27 -35.05
C GLN A 273 20.16 8.61 -33.61
N ILE A 274 19.04 9.32 -33.46
CA ILE A 274 18.47 9.63 -32.14
C ILE A 274 18.10 8.33 -31.39
N LEU A 275 17.50 7.35 -32.06
CA LEU A 275 17.16 6.06 -31.44
C LEU A 275 18.41 5.33 -30.95
N ALA A 276 19.47 5.26 -31.76
CA ALA A 276 20.74 4.64 -31.36
C ALA A 276 21.38 5.34 -30.16
N THR A 277 21.45 6.68 -30.17
CA THR A 277 21.99 7.48 -29.06
C THR A 277 21.24 7.22 -27.76
N TYR A 278 19.91 7.26 -27.77
CA TYR A 278 19.13 7.10 -26.54
C TYR A 278 18.97 5.63 -26.10
N VAL A 279 19.02 4.64 -27.00
CA VAL A 279 19.12 3.22 -26.60
C VAL A 279 20.47 2.94 -25.93
N SER A 280 21.56 3.56 -26.39
CA SER A 280 22.87 3.48 -25.72
C SER A 280 22.82 4.06 -24.30
N LYS A 281 22.29 5.28 -24.14
CA LYS A 281 22.05 5.92 -22.82
C LYS A 281 21.23 5.03 -21.88
N LEU A 282 20.05 4.59 -22.33
CA LEU A 282 19.15 3.70 -21.56
C LEU A 282 19.78 2.36 -21.16
N SER A 283 20.82 1.92 -21.88
CA SER A 283 21.58 0.70 -21.56
C SER A 283 22.70 0.96 -20.55
N ALA A 284 23.25 2.19 -20.53
CA ALA A 284 24.27 2.63 -19.57
C ALA A 284 23.69 3.17 -18.25
N ASP A 285 22.40 3.55 -18.22
CA ASP A 285 21.74 4.12 -17.05
C ASP A 285 21.79 3.20 -15.82
N SER A 286 22.35 3.71 -14.72
CA SER A 286 22.45 2.98 -13.46
C SER A 286 21.21 3.09 -12.57
N THR A 287 20.18 3.85 -12.95
CA THR A 287 18.93 3.99 -12.17
C THR A 287 17.69 4.15 -13.06
N SER A 288 16.53 3.69 -12.55
CA SER A 288 15.22 3.86 -13.21
C SER A 288 14.86 5.33 -13.43
N SER A 289 15.27 6.22 -12.53
CA SER A 289 15.02 7.67 -12.64
C SER A 289 15.80 8.31 -13.80
N ALA A 290 17.04 7.86 -14.05
CA ALA A 290 17.83 8.29 -15.19
C ALA A 290 17.24 7.74 -16.50
N ALA A 291 16.90 6.45 -16.54
CA ALA A 291 16.27 5.83 -17.72
C ALA A 291 14.93 6.51 -18.11
N ILE A 292 14.08 6.83 -17.14
CA ILE A 292 12.83 7.57 -17.41
C ILE A 292 13.10 8.98 -17.95
N ALA A 293 14.17 9.64 -17.48
CA ALA A 293 14.57 10.96 -17.95
C ALA A 293 15.13 10.90 -19.38
N ASP A 294 16.02 9.95 -19.69
CA ASP A 294 16.60 9.84 -21.02
C ASP A 294 15.62 9.28 -22.06
N ARG A 295 14.65 8.41 -21.69
CA ARG A 295 13.51 8.14 -22.60
C ARG A 295 12.69 9.41 -22.86
N ALA A 296 12.41 10.22 -21.84
CA ALA A 296 11.65 11.46 -22.03
C ALA A 296 12.39 12.47 -22.91
N ALA A 297 13.73 12.56 -22.78
CA ALA A 297 14.59 13.35 -23.64
C ALA A 297 14.61 12.81 -25.08
N GLY A 298 14.75 11.49 -25.29
CA GLY A 298 14.71 10.86 -26.61
C GLY A 298 13.38 11.02 -27.33
N VAL A 299 12.25 10.89 -26.62
CA VAL A 299 10.92 11.19 -27.17
C VAL A 299 10.79 12.68 -27.52
N THR A 300 11.39 13.57 -26.75
CA THR A 300 11.44 15.02 -27.08
C THR A 300 12.27 15.27 -28.33
N ALA A 301 13.42 14.60 -28.48
CA ALA A 301 14.27 14.68 -29.67
C ALA A 301 13.55 14.17 -30.92
N PHE A 302 12.84 13.04 -30.87
CA PHE A 302 11.99 12.58 -31.98
C PHE A 302 10.92 13.60 -32.37
N ASN A 303 10.30 14.27 -31.39
CA ASN A 303 9.31 15.32 -31.68
C ASN A 303 9.93 16.57 -32.34
N HIS A 304 11.21 16.85 -32.11
CA HIS A 304 11.95 17.94 -32.74
C HIS A 304 12.46 17.63 -34.17
N VAL A 305 12.42 16.37 -34.63
CA VAL A 305 12.73 16.05 -36.03
C VAL A 305 11.63 16.62 -36.94
N THR A 306 11.92 17.72 -37.62
CA THR A 306 11.10 18.31 -38.68
C THR A 306 11.44 17.70 -40.04
N VAL A 307 10.49 17.70 -40.96
CA VAL A 307 10.72 17.34 -42.37
C VAL A 307 10.68 18.62 -43.19
N SER A 308 11.64 18.83 -44.09
CA SER A 308 11.70 20.02 -44.93
C SER A 308 10.70 19.93 -46.08
N HIS A 309 9.70 20.82 -46.08
CA HIS A 309 8.81 21.01 -47.23
C HIS A 309 9.49 21.86 -48.30
N ALA A 310 9.26 21.53 -49.58
CA ALA A 310 9.64 22.42 -50.65
C ALA A 310 8.82 23.71 -50.57
N ALA A 311 9.41 24.87 -50.89
CA ALA A 311 8.66 26.11 -50.96
C ALA A 311 7.51 25.96 -52.00
N PRO A 312 6.28 26.38 -51.68
CA PRO A 312 5.17 26.28 -52.62
C PRO A 312 5.49 27.08 -53.88
N ALA A 313 5.35 26.46 -55.05
CA ALA A 313 5.63 27.11 -56.31
C ALA A 313 4.74 28.36 -56.47
N THR A 314 5.38 29.53 -56.58
CA THR A 314 4.70 30.80 -56.86
C THR A 314 3.93 30.67 -58.18
N PRO A 315 2.62 30.99 -58.24
CA PRO A 315 1.86 30.91 -59.48
C PRO A 315 2.46 31.82 -60.56
N VAL A 316 2.97 31.22 -61.63
CA VAL A 316 3.41 31.96 -62.81
C VAL A 316 2.20 32.40 -63.62
N THR A 317 1.80 33.66 -63.46
CA THR A 317 0.85 34.31 -64.38
C THR A 317 1.46 34.36 -65.78
N PRO A 318 0.76 33.91 -66.84
CA PRO A 318 1.27 33.99 -68.20
C PRO A 318 1.43 35.45 -68.65
N PRO A 319 2.46 35.79 -69.43
CA PRO A 319 2.71 37.16 -69.86
C PRO A 319 1.64 37.63 -70.85
N THR A 320 1.03 38.78 -70.59
CA THR A 320 0.24 39.51 -71.59
C THR A 320 1.18 40.36 -72.43
N VAL A 321 1.14 40.22 -73.75
CA VAL A 321 1.98 40.99 -74.67
C VAL A 321 1.38 42.37 -74.92
N THR A 322 2.14 43.42 -74.59
CA THR A 322 1.97 44.77 -75.16
C THR A 322 3.36 45.37 -75.36
N ASN A 323 3.65 45.88 -76.56
CA ASN A 323 4.96 46.41 -76.91
C ASN A 323 5.20 47.79 -76.27
N ASN A 324 6.43 48.04 -75.80
CA ASN A 324 7.32 49.03 -76.45
C ASN A 324 8.74 49.06 -75.83
N ASN A 325 9.73 49.05 -76.73
CA ASN A 325 11.14 49.48 -76.65
C ASN A 325 11.79 49.77 -75.28
N VAL A 326 12.88 49.04 -74.96
CA VAL A 326 14.29 49.54 -75.00
C VAL A 326 15.26 48.35 -74.76
N THR A 327 16.54 48.51 -75.11
CA THR A 327 17.59 47.47 -75.25
C THR A 327 18.50 47.29 -74.00
N VAL A 328 19.49 46.37 -74.12
CA VAL A 328 20.71 46.16 -73.28
C VAL A 328 20.56 45.21 -72.06
N VAL A 329 21.43 44.22 -71.76
CA VAL A 329 22.33 43.34 -72.56
C VAL A 329 22.91 42.19 -71.67
N ASN A 330 23.22 41.03 -72.27
CA ASN A 330 24.14 39.94 -71.83
C ASN A 330 23.86 39.00 -70.61
N ASN A 331 24.67 37.93 -70.60
CA ASN A 331 24.55 36.61 -69.95
C ASN A 331 25.79 36.37 -69.01
N PRO A 332 26.16 35.16 -68.51
CA PRO A 332 25.94 34.74 -67.12
C PRO A 332 27.25 34.28 -66.40
N ALA A 333 27.16 33.23 -65.56
CA ALA A 333 28.23 32.36 -65.02
C ALA A 333 29.05 32.90 -63.81
N SER A 334 29.60 32.08 -62.89
CA SER A 334 29.33 30.65 -62.55
C SER A 334 29.97 30.23 -61.20
N SER A 335 29.41 29.18 -60.59
CA SER A 335 30.05 28.08 -59.80
C SER A 335 31.11 28.30 -58.68
N SER A 336 31.02 27.42 -57.66
CA SER A 336 32.13 26.80 -56.87
C SER A 336 33.00 27.69 -55.94
N SER A 337 33.61 27.18 -54.85
CA SER A 337 33.45 25.92 -54.08
C SER A 337 34.07 26.05 -52.67
N ALA A 338 33.87 25.04 -51.81
CA ALA A 338 34.33 25.03 -50.41
C ALA A 338 35.85 24.88 -50.22
N SER A 339 36.34 25.21 -49.01
CA SER A 339 37.38 24.46 -48.29
C SER A 339 37.42 24.82 -46.80
N SER A 340 38.02 23.95 -45.99
CA SER A 340 38.12 24.04 -44.53
C SER A 340 39.58 24.08 -44.05
N SER A 341 39.83 24.63 -42.87
CA SER A 341 41.06 24.37 -42.11
C SER A 341 40.83 24.59 -40.61
N SER A 342 41.72 24.03 -39.79
CA SER A 342 41.65 24.02 -38.33
C SER A 342 43.00 24.39 -37.72
N ALA A 343 42.99 25.05 -36.56
CA ALA A 343 44.15 25.26 -35.72
C ALA A 343 43.71 25.39 -34.24
N ALA A 344 44.59 25.03 -33.31
CA ALA A 344 44.34 25.12 -31.87
C ALA A 344 45.64 25.46 -31.11
N THR A 345 45.53 26.35 -30.13
CA THR A 345 46.55 26.60 -29.11
C THR A 345 45.88 26.98 -27.79
N SER A 346 46.63 27.01 -26.69
CA SER A 346 46.10 26.69 -25.36
C SER A 346 46.27 27.77 -24.28
N THR A 347 45.60 27.53 -23.15
CA THR A 347 46.00 27.92 -21.77
C THR A 347 46.21 29.40 -21.43
N SER A 348 45.35 29.90 -20.55
CA SER A 348 45.79 30.50 -19.27
C SER A 348 44.64 30.47 -18.25
N SER A 349 44.99 30.49 -16.96
CA SER A 349 44.06 30.41 -15.83
C SER A 349 44.12 31.68 -14.98
N SER A 350 42.98 32.08 -14.39
CA SER A 350 42.96 33.01 -13.26
C SER A 350 41.72 32.78 -12.39
N SER A 351 41.90 32.97 -11.08
CA SER A 351 40.86 32.70 -10.07
C SER A 351 40.11 33.98 -9.71
N SER A 352 38.81 33.87 -9.39
CA SER A 352 38.09 34.91 -8.64
C SER A 352 37.05 34.29 -7.70
N VAL A 353 36.78 34.99 -6.59
CA VAL A 353 36.00 34.51 -5.44
C VAL A 353 34.48 34.72 -5.60
N PRO A 354 33.63 33.95 -4.89
CA PRO A 354 32.19 33.92 -5.15
C PRO A 354 31.44 35.14 -4.64
N ILE A 355 30.47 35.64 -5.42
CA ILE A 355 29.56 36.72 -5.03
C ILE A 355 28.09 36.25 -5.00
N SER A 356 27.54 36.30 -3.79
CA SER A 356 26.16 36.65 -3.39
C SER A 356 24.97 36.36 -4.33
N THR A 357 24.05 35.53 -3.85
CA THR A 357 22.73 35.30 -4.46
C THR A 357 21.69 36.38 -4.11
N PRO A 358 20.81 36.79 -5.05
CA PRO A 358 19.52 37.40 -4.73
C PRO A 358 18.49 36.29 -4.46
N THR A 359 18.31 35.92 -3.20
CA THR A 359 17.42 34.81 -2.81
C THR A 359 15.94 35.19 -2.86
N VAL A 360 15.24 34.86 -3.96
CA VAL A 360 13.77 34.96 -4.04
C VAL A 360 13.11 33.88 -3.16
N SER A 361 12.58 34.28 -2.01
CA SER A 361 12.07 33.37 -0.97
C SER A 361 10.71 32.71 -1.31
N GLY A 362 10.71 31.85 -2.33
CA GLY A 362 9.58 30.99 -2.70
C GLY A 362 9.40 29.81 -1.75
N LYS A 363 8.78 30.04 -0.58
CA LYS A 363 8.52 28.99 0.44
C LYS A 363 7.87 27.73 -0.18
N PRO A 364 8.50 26.54 -0.11
CA PRO A 364 7.92 25.31 -0.64
C PRO A 364 6.58 24.98 0.03
N VAL A 365 5.51 24.93 -0.78
CA VAL A 365 4.17 24.57 -0.31
C VAL A 365 4.14 23.07 0.02
N LYS A 366 4.21 22.72 1.32
CA LYS A 366 4.20 21.33 1.80
C LYS A 366 3.09 20.51 1.14
N LYS A 367 3.47 19.54 0.32
CA LYS A 367 2.61 18.76 -0.58
C LYS A 367 1.88 17.64 0.21
N ALA A 368 0.84 18.01 0.96
CA ALA A 368 0.10 17.09 1.82
C ALA A 368 -0.72 16.06 1.01
N SER A 369 -0.37 14.77 1.10
CA SER A 369 -1.01 13.68 0.35
C SER A 369 -2.37 13.20 0.93
N HIS A 370 -3.06 14.06 1.68
CA HIS A 370 -4.36 13.73 2.25
C HIS A 370 -5.48 14.23 1.34
N ARG A 371 -6.14 13.28 0.63
CA ARG A 371 -7.48 13.52 0.07
C ARG A 371 -8.35 14.07 1.22
N SER A 372 -9.06 15.16 0.96
CA SER A 372 -9.76 15.89 2.01
C SER A 372 -11.07 16.47 1.50
N ILE A 373 -12.08 16.53 2.36
CA ILE A 373 -13.36 17.16 2.02
C ILE A 373 -13.35 18.59 2.54
N VAL A 374 -13.59 19.55 1.64
CA VAL A 374 -13.62 20.99 1.91
C VAL A 374 -14.96 21.59 1.50
N TYR A 375 -15.29 22.79 2.02
CA TYR A 375 -16.36 23.63 1.46
C TYR A 375 -15.81 24.99 1.01
N ALA A 376 -16.46 25.59 0.00
CA ALA A 376 -16.09 26.91 -0.50
C ALA A 376 -16.43 28.04 0.50
N LEU A 377 -15.46 28.93 0.77
CA LEU A 377 -15.61 30.13 1.61
C LEU A 377 -16.05 31.36 0.80
N THR A 378 -15.56 31.46 -0.44
CA THR A 378 -15.75 32.57 -1.37
C THR A 378 -16.42 32.08 -2.67
N THR A 379 -16.48 32.91 -3.71
CA THR A 379 -16.84 32.45 -5.04
C THR A 379 -15.69 31.60 -5.61
N VAL A 380 -16.01 30.40 -6.09
CA VAL A 380 -15.06 29.40 -6.59
C VAL A 380 -15.35 29.13 -8.07
N LYS A 381 -14.32 29.19 -8.91
CA LYS A 381 -14.38 28.81 -10.33
C LYS A 381 -13.80 27.40 -10.50
N LEU A 382 -14.48 26.56 -11.27
CA LEU A 382 -14.08 25.19 -11.60
C LEU A 382 -13.84 25.09 -13.11
N TYR A 383 -12.65 24.64 -13.48
CA TYR A 383 -12.16 24.56 -14.86
C TYR A 383 -11.93 23.10 -15.28
N ARG A 384 -12.06 22.77 -16.57
CA ARG A 384 -11.81 21.41 -17.10
C ARG A 384 -10.34 21.02 -17.10
N SER A 385 -9.43 21.99 -17.15
CA SER A 385 -7.97 21.81 -17.17
C SER A 385 -7.28 22.72 -16.15
N SER A 386 -5.97 22.54 -15.97
CA SER A 386 -5.14 23.39 -15.11
C SER A 386 -4.87 24.79 -15.67
N ASN A 387 -5.23 25.09 -16.93
CA ASN A 387 -5.07 26.41 -17.55
C ASN A 387 -6.38 27.22 -17.46
N PHE A 388 -6.39 28.28 -16.65
CA PHE A 388 -7.62 28.95 -16.20
C PHE A 388 -8.20 30.01 -17.16
N THR A 389 -8.35 29.65 -18.44
CA THR A 389 -8.98 30.48 -19.48
C THR A 389 -10.51 30.57 -19.32
N LYS A 390 -11.14 31.56 -19.98
CA LYS A 390 -12.62 31.65 -20.11
C LYS A 390 -13.19 30.41 -20.80
N SER A 391 -12.53 29.89 -21.83
CA SER A 391 -12.96 28.68 -22.56
C SER A 391 -12.91 27.41 -21.72
N ASN A 392 -11.98 27.30 -20.77
CA ASN A 392 -11.87 26.14 -19.88
C ASN A 392 -12.81 26.20 -18.65
N LEU A 393 -13.57 27.26 -18.44
CA LEU A 393 -14.44 27.45 -17.27
C LEU A 393 -15.71 26.58 -17.34
N THR A 394 -15.80 25.55 -16.50
CA THR A 394 -16.92 24.59 -16.48
C THR A 394 -18.06 25.00 -15.54
N LYS A 395 -17.75 25.64 -14.40
CA LYS A 395 -18.77 26.15 -13.46
C LYS A 395 -18.24 27.28 -12.60
N THR A 396 -19.09 28.26 -12.29
CA THR A 396 -18.85 29.23 -11.20
C THR A 396 -19.80 28.95 -10.04
N TYR A 397 -19.24 28.69 -8.87
CA TYR A 397 -19.93 28.53 -7.60
C TYR A 397 -19.89 29.84 -6.84
N LYS A 398 -21.02 30.57 -6.78
CA LYS A 398 -21.13 31.82 -6.01
C LYS A 398 -20.97 31.55 -4.50
N LYS A 399 -20.43 32.52 -3.75
CA LYS A 399 -20.38 32.51 -2.27
C LYS A 399 -21.77 32.20 -1.67
N ARG A 400 -21.85 31.32 -0.66
CA ARG A 400 -23.11 30.96 0.04
C ARG A 400 -22.97 31.01 1.57
N ALA A 401 -24.12 31.15 2.25
CA ALA A 401 -24.24 30.97 3.70
C ALA A 401 -23.79 29.56 4.13
N ARG A 402 -23.27 29.40 5.35
CA ARG A 402 -22.53 28.20 5.81
C ARG A 402 -23.19 26.87 5.44
N ILE A 403 -24.47 26.71 5.78
CA ILE A 403 -25.27 25.50 5.53
C ILE A 403 -25.38 25.13 4.04
N ASN A 404 -25.32 26.12 3.14
CA ASN A 404 -25.55 25.99 1.71
C ASN A 404 -24.26 26.07 0.86
N ARG A 405 -23.08 26.01 1.49
CA ARG A 405 -21.79 26.02 0.75
C ARG A 405 -21.57 24.72 -0.03
N PRO A 406 -21.13 24.76 -1.30
CA PRO A 406 -20.78 23.55 -2.03
C PRO A 406 -19.60 22.85 -1.35
N MET A 407 -19.60 21.51 -1.41
CA MET A 407 -18.57 20.65 -0.85
C MET A 407 -17.81 19.95 -1.96
N PHE A 408 -16.51 19.78 -1.76
CA PHE A 408 -15.59 19.22 -2.74
C PHE A 408 -14.69 18.19 -2.08
N LEU A 409 -14.52 17.04 -2.74
CA LEU A 409 -13.44 16.12 -2.48
C LEU A 409 -12.19 16.63 -3.21
N VAL A 410 -11.16 17.01 -2.46
CA VAL A 410 -9.83 17.29 -3.00
C VAL A 410 -9.17 15.97 -3.39
N ILE A 411 -8.85 15.84 -4.68
CA ILE A 411 -8.19 14.66 -5.26
C ILE A 411 -6.67 14.83 -5.22
N SER A 412 -6.17 16.03 -5.56
CA SER A 412 -4.75 16.39 -5.49
C SER A 412 -4.55 17.91 -5.46
N GLN A 413 -3.34 18.35 -5.08
CA GLN A 413 -2.88 19.74 -5.16
C GLN A 413 -1.62 19.82 -6.04
N GLN A 414 -1.52 20.86 -6.87
CA GLN A 414 -0.39 21.11 -7.78
C GLN A 414 -0.25 22.62 -8.03
N THR A 415 0.88 23.06 -8.59
CA THR A 415 1.03 24.40 -9.17
C THR A 415 0.77 24.30 -10.68
N ASN A 416 0.06 25.26 -11.27
CA ASN A 416 -0.19 25.28 -12.72
C ASN A 416 0.88 26.06 -13.50
N LYS A 417 0.83 26.02 -14.84
CA LYS A 417 1.73 26.78 -15.73
C LYS A 417 1.65 28.31 -15.59
N GLN A 418 0.77 28.83 -14.73
CA GLN A 418 0.57 30.26 -14.45
C GLN A 418 1.02 30.62 -13.02
N GLY A 419 1.82 29.76 -12.36
CA GLY A 419 2.31 29.95 -11.00
C GLY A 419 1.27 29.76 -9.89
N HIS A 420 -0.01 29.54 -10.23
CA HIS A 420 -1.07 29.41 -9.24
C HIS A 420 -1.10 28.02 -8.61
N ALA A 421 -1.16 27.97 -7.28
CA ALA A 421 -1.46 26.74 -6.55
C ALA A 421 -2.95 26.37 -6.72
N ILE A 422 -3.22 25.18 -7.26
CA ILE A 422 -4.56 24.69 -7.61
C ILE A 422 -4.87 23.32 -7.00
N TYR A 423 -6.15 23.04 -6.76
CA TYR A 423 -6.67 21.72 -6.44
C TYR A 423 -7.31 21.09 -7.68
N ARG A 424 -7.12 19.78 -7.87
CA ARG A 424 -8.07 18.94 -8.62
C ARG A 424 -9.15 18.49 -7.64
N VAL A 425 -10.42 18.72 -7.95
CA VAL A 425 -11.56 18.47 -7.06
C VAL A 425 -12.71 17.75 -7.76
N LYS A 426 -13.50 16.99 -7.00
CA LYS A 426 -14.82 16.48 -7.39
C LYS A 426 -15.91 17.13 -6.52
N ASP A 427 -16.91 17.75 -7.14
CA ASP A 427 -18.10 18.27 -6.44
C ASP A 427 -18.93 17.12 -5.84
N MET A 428 -19.29 17.24 -4.56
CA MET A 428 -19.99 16.17 -3.83
C MET A 428 -21.51 16.11 -4.09
N ASN A 429 -22.09 17.14 -4.69
CA ASN A 429 -23.52 17.18 -5.04
C ASN A 429 -23.74 16.89 -6.53
N LEU A 430 -22.88 17.44 -7.39
CA LEU A 430 -23.02 17.39 -8.85
C LEU A 430 -22.09 16.35 -9.52
N GLY A 431 -21.21 15.70 -8.76
CA GLY A 431 -20.24 14.72 -9.26
C GLY A 431 -19.15 15.27 -10.19
N LYS A 432 -19.27 16.52 -10.67
CA LYS A 432 -18.37 17.12 -11.66
C LYS A 432 -16.95 17.27 -11.10
N THR A 433 -15.98 16.80 -11.87
CA THR A 433 -14.54 16.91 -11.56
C THR A 433 -13.91 18.04 -12.36
N GLY A 434 -12.93 18.73 -11.77
CA GLY A 434 -12.20 19.81 -12.44
C GLY A 434 -11.12 20.42 -11.54
N TYR A 435 -10.62 21.60 -11.92
CA TYR A 435 -9.53 22.31 -11.26
C TYR A 435 -9.98 23.67 -10.72
N THR A 436 -9.39 24.11 -9.62
CA THR A 436 -9.73 25.39 -8.95
C THR A 436 -8.56 25.94 -8.15
N LEU A 437 -8.52 27.26 -7.88
CA LEU A 437 -7.51 27.86 -7.00
C LEU A 437 -7.56 27.22 -5.60
N SER A 438 -6.39 26.87 -5.07
CA SER A 438 -6.27 26.24 -3.74
C SER A 438 -6.00 27.26 -2.61
N GLY A 439 -6.11 26.81 -1.36
CA GLY A 439 -5.74 27.59 -0.19
C GLY A 439 -6.90 28.12 0.66
N SER A 440 -6.56 28.62 1.84
CA SER A 440 -7.48 29.02 2.92
C SER A 440 -8.41 30.21 2.58
N LYS A 441 -8.09 31.01 1.57
CA LYS A 441 -8.96 32.06 1.02
C LYS A 441 -10.21 31.48 0.32
N TYR A 442 -10.07 30.29 -0.29
CA TYR A 442 -11.12 29.67 -1.09
C TYR A 442 -11.82 28.53 -0.34
N PHE A 443 -11.10 27.80 0.50
CA PHE A 443 -11.58 26.55 1.10
C PHE A 443 -11.29 26.40 2.59
N ALA A 444 -12.18 25.69 3.28
CA ALA A 444 -11.94 25.16 4.62
C ALA A 444 -12.39 23.70 4.71
N HIS A 445 -11.62 22.87 5.44
CA HIS A 445 -11.97 21.48 5.78
C HIS A 445 -13.40 21.37 6.30
N ALA A 446 -14.22 20.49 5.72
CA ALA A 446 -15.65 20.40 6.02
C ALA A 446 -15.97 19.73 7.36
N TYR A 447 -15.05 18.93 7.92
CA TYR A 447 -15.24 18.24 9.20
C TYR A 447 -14.39 18.85 10.31
N TYR A 448 -14.84 18.75 11.56
CA TYR A 448 -14.04 19.11 12.74
C TYR A 448 -13.02 18.01 13.07
N SER A 449 -11.80 18.45 13.39
CA SER A 449 -10.66 17.60 13.82
C SER A 449 -10.09 18.04 15.19
N ALA A 450 -10.07 19.34 15.47
CA ALA A 450 -9.70 19.88 16.79
C ALA A 450 -10.67 19.45 17.91
N LYS A 451 -10.22 19.48 19.17
CA LYS A 451 -10.96 19.01 20.36
C LYS A 451 -12.15 19.92 20.73
N VAL A 452 -13.23 19.80 19.96
CA VAL A 452 -14.54 20.39 20.25
C VAL A 452 -15.14 19.71 21.48
N THR A 453 -15.66 20.50 22.42
CA THR A 453 -16.33 20.02 23.64
C THR A 453 -17.80 20.42 23.73
N ARG A 454 -18.26 21.40 22.94
CA ARG A 454 -19.68 21.74 22.79
C ARG A 454 -20.00 22.21 21.36
N ILE A 455 -21.13 21.76 20.83
CA ILE A 455 -21.65 22.17 19.52
C ILE A 455 -23.09 22.69 19.63
N LYS A 456 -23.50 23.48 18.63
CA LYS A 456 -24.89 23.83 18.33
C LYS A 456 -25.29 23.23 16.98
N VAL A 457 -26.46 22.63 16.88
CA VAL A 457 -27.00 22.11 15.61
C VAL A 457 -27.47 23.28 14.73
N ILE A 458 -26.96 23.37 13.50
CA ILE A 458 -27.27 24.47 12.57
C ILE A 458 -28.02 24.02 11.30
N ASN A 459 -28.07 22.72 11.01
CA ASN A 459 -28.87 22.20 9.91
C ASN A 459 -30.36 22.52 10.13
N PRO A 460 -31.08 23.12 9.16
CA PRO A 460 -32.52 23.36 9.29
C PRO A 460 -33.32 22.09 9.59
N LYS A 461 -32.97 20.96 8.95
CA LYS A 461 -33.60 19.64 9.17
C LYS A 461 -33.09 18.88 10.41
N GLY A 462 -32.41 19.55 11.35
CA GLY A 462 -31.80 18.90 12.52
C GLY A 462 -30.66 17.92 12.17
N ILE A 463 -30.26 17.08 13.12
CA ILE A 463 -29.35 15.94 12.91
C ILE A 463 -29.86 14.73 13.69
N ASN A 464 -29.23 13.56 13.53
CA ASN A 464 -29.50 12.39 14.35
C ASN A 464 -28.28 12.03 15.22
N GLU A 465 -28.57 11.47 16.40
CA GLU A 465 -27.64 10.69 17.22
C GLU A 465 -27.73 9.21 16.84
N TYR A 466 -26.59 8.53 16.90
CA TYR A 466 -26.41 7.15 16.45
C TYR A 466 -25.68 6.30 17.50
N GLY A 467 -25.93 4.99 17.49
CA GLY A 467 -25.23 4.02 18.34
C GLY A 467 -23.83 3.69 17.81
N LYS A 468 -23.68 3.51 16.49
CA LYS A 468 -22.43 3.10 15.84
C LYS A 468 -21.70 4.29 15.19
N VAL A 469 -20.36 4.26 15.17
CA VAL A 469 -19.50 5.39 14.71
C VAL A 469 -19.67 5.73 13.22
N ASN A 470 -19.96 4.71 12.40
CA ASN A 470 -20.34 4.86 11.00
C ASN A 470 -21.61 5.72 10.78
N LEU A 471 -22.39 6.01 11.83
CA LEU A 471 -23.71 6.63 11.83
C LEU A 471 -24.84 5.68 11.38
N THR A 472 -24.79 4.42 11.82
CA THR A 472 -25.94 3.49 11.82
C THR A 472 -26.51 3.29 13.24
N SER A 473 -27.66 2.61 13.34
CA SER A 473 -28.49 2.53 14.56
C SER A 473 -28.86 3.92 15.10
N LYS A 474 -29.76 4.63 14.39
CA LYS A 474 -30.31 5.94 14.82
C LYS A 474 -30.97 5.79 16.19
N LYS A 475 -30.54 6.57 17.19
CA LYS A 475 -31.08 6.53 18.57
C LYS A 475 -31.94 7.75 18.95
N ARG A 476 -31.68 8.93 18.39
CA ARG A 476 -32.48 10.16 18.67
C ARG A 476 -32.38 11.16 17.53
N HIS A 477 -33.47 11.85 17.21
CA HIS A 477 -33.42 13.04 16.37
C HIS A 477 -33.19 14.30 17.23
N VAL A 478 -32.35 15.21 16.75
CA VAL A 478 -31.96 16.44 17.45
C VAL A 478 -32.28 17.64 16.57
N LYS A 479 -33.25 18.45 17.01
CA LYS A 479 -33.75 19.64 16.29
C LYS A 479 -32.64 20.71 16.12
N LYS A 480 -32.84 21.62 15.15
CA LYS A 480 -32.02 22.84 14.96
C LYS A 480 -31.89 23.61 16.29
N ASN A 481 -30.79 24.34 16.45
CA ASN A 481 -30.43 25.15 17.63
C ASN A 481 -30.10 24.38 18.93
N ALA A 482 -30.37 23.08 19.03
CA ALA A 482 -29.98 22.29 20.20
C ALA A 482 -28.46 22.32 20.44
N SER A 483 -28.05 22.37 21.71
CA SER A 483 -26.65 22.33 22.15
C SER A 483 -26.30 20.93 22.66
N LEU A 484 -25.19 20.35 22.18
CA LEU A 484 -24.72 19.02 22.59
C LEU A 484 -23.29 19.07 23.13
N SER A 485 -23.04 18.33 24.21
CA SER A 485 -21.71 18.16 24.83
C SER A 485 -20.95 17.01 24.17
N VAL A 486 -19.71 17.27 23.76
CA VAL A 486 -18.86 16.35 23.00
C VAL A 486 -17.72 15.83 23.88
N ARG A 487 -17.55 14.51 23.93
CA ARG A 487 -16.48 13.81 24.66
C ARG A 487 -15.18 13.79 23.84
N LYS A 488 -15.25 13.32 22.59
CA LYS A 488 -14.11 13.27 21.66
C LYS A 488 -14.55 13.41 20.20
N ILE A 489 -13.64 13.90 19.37
CA ILE A 489 -13.69 13.65 17.91
C ILE A 489 -13.23 12.21 17.70
N VAL A 490 -13.83 11.52 16.74
CA VAL A 490 -13.35 10.21 16.26
C VAL A 490 -13.07 10.33 14.77
N ASN A 491 -11.86 9.94 14.36
CA ASN A 491 -11.46 9.93 12.96
C ASN A 491 -12.21 8.82 12.23
N TYR A 492 -12.74 9.11 11.04
CA TYR A 492 -13.52 8.14 10.26
C TYR A 492 -13.36 8.45 8.77
N GLY A 493 -12.24 7.98 8.21
CA GLY A 493 -11.80 8.30 6.86
C GLY A 493 -11.83 9.80 6.58
N LEU A 494 -12.49 10.18 5.50
CA LEU A 494 -12.63 11.58 5.07
C LEU A 494 -13.68 12.40 5.87
N SER A 495 -14.42 11.77 6.78
CA SER A 495 -15.65 12.31 7.36
C SER A 495 -15.75 12.06 8.87
N ASN A 496 -14.92 12.76 9.64
CA ASN A 496 -14.88 12.64 11.11
C ASN A 496 -16.26 12.68 11.79
N ARG A 497 -16.30 12.07 12.97
CA ARG A 497 -17.47 11.92 13.84
C ARG A 497 -17.21 12.62 15.17
N MET A 498 -18.26 12.91 15.92
CA MET A 498 -18.14 13.33 17.31
C MET A 498 -18.85 12.31 18.19
N GLN A 499 -18.16 11.81 19.21
CA GLN A 499 -18.79 11.06 20.28
C GLN A 499 -19.25 12.05 21.36
N LEU A 500 -20.54 11.99 21.71
CA LEU A 500 -21.16 12.78 22.76
C LEU A 500 -20.76 12.26 24.15
N THR A 501 -21.06 13.03 25.20
CA THR A 501 -20.81 12.59 26.59
C THR A 501 -21.55 11.31 26.95
N ASN A 502 -22.75 11.09 26.39
CA ASN A 502 -23.58 9.88 26.52
C ASN A 502 -23.19 8.72 25.57
N GLY A 503 -21.96 8.71 25.04
CA GLY A 503 -21.42 7.62 24.22
C GLY A 503 -21.89 7.58 22.76
N ARG A 504 -23.02 8.22 22.43
CA ARG A 504 -23.61 8.26 21.08
C ARG A 504 -22.78 9.07 20.09
N TYR A 505 -22.94 8.79 18.79
CA TYR A 505 -22.21 9.45 17.70
C TYR A 505 -23.07 10.43 16.91
N ILE A 506 -22.46 11.53 16.46
CA ILE A 506 -23.01 12.47 15.48
C ILE A 506 -21.98 12.81 14.40
N THR A 507 -22.45 13.40 13.29
CA THR A 507 -21.59 13.94 12.22
C THR A 507 -20.72 15.12 12.70
N ALA A 508 -19.43 15.15 12.34
CA ALA A 508 -18.57 16.31 12.62
C ALA A 508 -18.63 17.41 11.52
N ASN A 509 -19.61 17.35 10.60
CA ASN A 509 -19.70 18.25 9.45
C ASN A 509 -20.08 19.69 9.84
N LYS A 510 -19.18 20.64 9.56
CA LYS A 510 -19.26 22.09 9.85
C LYS A 510 -20.40 22.83 9.15
N LYS A 511 -21.09 22.21 8.20
CA LYS A 511 -22.35 22.72 7.61
C LYS A 511 -23.59 22.31 8.40
N LEU A 512 -23.52 21.21 9.15
CA LEU A 512 -24.65 20.66 9.90
C LEU A 512 -24.60 21.03 11.39
N ILE A 513 -23.39 21.19 11.92
CA ILE A 513 -23.11 21.63 13.29
C ILE A 513 -22.10 22.79 13.34
N LEU A 514 -22.15 23.57 14.42
CA LEU A 514 -21.20 24.64 14.74
C LEU A 514 -20.60 24.40 16.12
N ALA A 515 -19.27 24.31 16.23
CA ALA A 515 -18.59 24.29 17.52
C ALA A 515 -18.79 25.62 18.26
N THR A 516 -19.25 25.54 19.51
CA THR A 516 -19.46 26.68 20.42
C THR A 516 -18.47 26.68 21.59
N LYS A 517 -17.93 25.52 21.97
CA LYS A 517 -16.75 25.42 22.85
C LYS A 517 -15.73 24.46 22.25
N ILE A 518 -14.50 24.92 22.10
CA ILE A 518 -13.34 24.14 21.67
C ILE A 518 -12.36 24.20 22.85
N LYS A 519 -11.91 23.05 23.37
CA LYS A 519 -10.79 23.07 24.33
C LYS A 519 -9.54 23.39 23.52
N LYS A 520 -9.05 24.63 23.63
CA LYS A 520 -7.74 25.03 23.13
C LYS A 520 -6.73 24.04 23.72
N SER A 521 -5.95 23.37 22.88
CA SER A 521 -4.74 22.72 23.38
C SER A 521 -3.83 23.83 23.90
N SER A 522 -3.12 23.60 25.01
CA SER A 522 -1.87 24.31 25.24
C SER A 522 -1.05 24.17 23.96
N GLN A 523 -0.58 25.29 23.42
CA GLN A 523 -0.02 25.30 22.07
C GLN A 523 1.36 24.68 22.10
N ASN A 524 1.62 23.72 21.21
CA ASN A 524 2.95 23.68 20.60
C ASN A 524 3.02 24.92 19.69
N THR A 525 3.52 26.02 20.26
CA THR A 525 3.69 27.28 19.57
C THR A 525 4.88 27.16 18.62
N ARG A 526 4.59 27.13 17.31
CA ARG A 526 5.53 27.57 16.29
C ARG A 526 6.23 28.86 16.78
N PRO A 527 7.57 28.91 16.84
CA PRO A 527 8.29 30.17 16.96
C PRO A 527 7.88 31.08 15.80
N SER A 528 7.36 32.26 16.15
CA SER A 528 7.20 33.37 15.24
C SER A 528 8.25 34.38 15.62
N THR A 529 9.11 34.75 14.68
CA THR A 529 10.22 35.68 14.87
C THR A 529 9.75 36.99 15.52
N PRO A 530 10.27 37.35 16.70
CA PRO A 530 10.29 38.72 17.19
C PRO A 530 11.54 39.43 16.65
N THR A 531 11.45 40.74 16.45
CA THR A 531 12.60 41.60 16.13
C THR A 531 13.53 41.70 17.35
N ALA A 532 14.82 41.96 17.12
CA ALA A 532 15.80 42.14 18.19
C ALA A 532 15.51 43.37 19.07
N THR A 533 15.78 43.27 20.38
CA THR A 533 16.27 44.34 21.27
C THR A 533 16.90 43.71 22.52
N THR A 534 17.92 44.38 23.01
CA THR A 534 19.04 44.06 23.91
C THR A 534 18.73 43.63 25.37
N THR A 535 19.74 42.99 25.99
CA THR A 535 20.10 42.99 27.45
C THR A 535 19.27 42.14 28.44
N GLY A 536 19.97 41.38 29.31
CA GLY A 536 19.38 40.78 30.53
C GLY A 536 20.04 39.48 31.03
N THR A 537 21.16 39.56 31.75
CA THR A 537 21.82 38.40 32.40
C THR A 537 21.18 38.06 33.75
N SER A 538 20.99 36.76 34.07
CA SER A 538 21.21 36.21 35.43
C SER A 538 21.04 34.69 35.52
N THR A 539 21.66 34.09 36.54
CA THR A 539 21.80 32.64 36.78
C THR A 539 21.14 32.23 38.09
N SER A 540 20.52 31.04 38.16
CA SER A 540 20.44 30.23 39.39
C SER A 540 19.87 28.83 39.11
N THR A 541 20.35 27.84 39.86
CA THR A 541 19.78 26.48 39.92
C THR A 541 19.29 26.21 41.37
N PRO A 542 19.11 24.98 41.92
CA PRO A 542 17.97 24.70 42.81
C PRO A 542 18.37 24.50 44.29
N PRO A 543 17.42 24.07 45.14
CA PRO A 543 17.75 23.06 46.14
C PRO A 543 16.79 21.86 46.20
N THR A 544 17.30 20.78 46.78
CA THR A 544 16.68 19.44 46.97
C THR A 544 16.24 19.19 48.42
N ASN A 545 15.36 18.20 48.64
CA ASN A 545 15.46 17.17 49.70
C ASN A 545 14.41 16.06 49.45
N SER A 546 14.67 14.74 49.55
CA SER A 546 15.13 13.85 50.67
C SER A 546 13.97 13.44 51.60
N GLY A 547 13.78 12.19 52.07
CA GLY A 547 14.40 10.85 51.82
C GLY A 547 13.28 9.77 51.69
N SER A 548 13.44 8.44 51.87
CA SER A 548 14.49 7.53 52.39
C SER A 548 14.29 6.11 51.75
N THR A 549 15.30 5.26 51.48
CA THR A 549 15.99 4.26 52.38
C THR A 549 15.09 3.05 52.77
N ALA A 550 15.45 1.75 52.70
CA ALA A 550 16.68 0.95 52.42
C ALA A 550 16.33 -0.30 51.53
N THR A 551 17.21 -0.94 50.73
CA THR A 551 18.30 -1.93 51.04
C THR A 551 17.81 -3.19 51.78
N THR A 552 18.22 -4.45 51.54
CA THR A 552 19.36 -5.10 50.80
C THR A 552 18.83 -6.43 50.14
N THR A 553 19.49 -7.46 49.59
CA THR A 553 20.87 -8.04 49.48
C THR A 553 20.98 -8.93 48.20
N THR A 554 22.16 -9.49 47.87
CA THR A 554 22.46 -10.44 46.77
C THR A 554 22.85 -11.85 47.25
N THR A 555 22.66 -12.89 46.42
CA THR A 555 23.54 -14.10 46.32
C THR A 555 23.35 -14.87 45.00
N THR A 556 24.16 -15.91 44.75
CA THR A 556 24.43 -16.49 43.41
C THR A 556 24.34 -18.03 43.34
N SER A 557 24.11 -18.55 42.13
CA SER A 557 24.60 -19.83 41.57
C SER A 557 24.32 -21.17 42.29
N SER A 558 23.72 -22.12 41.57
CA SER A 558 24.39 -23.40 41.18
C SER A 558 23.51 -24.30 40.31
N LYS A 559 24.09 -25.39 39.78
CA LYS A 559 23.57 -26.32 38.77
C LYS A 559 23.89 -27.76 39.21
N PRO A 560 22.99 -28.73 38.99
CA PRO A 560 23.42 -30.08 38.55
C PRO A 560 22.96 -30.45 37.12
N THR A 561 23.58 -31.49 36.55
CA THR A 561 23.14 -32.21 35.35
C THR A 561 23.24 -33.71 35.63
N ALA A 562 22.28 -34.49 35.14
CA ALA A 562 22.36 -35.94 35.00
C ALA A 562 21.70 -36.37 33.69
N THR A 563 21.97 -37.59 33.22
CA THR A 563 21.90 -37.95 31.79
C THR A 563 21.42 -39.40 31.60
N THR A 564 20.95 -39.70 30.37
CA THR A 564 20.83 -41.04 29.75
C THR A 564 19.56 -41.85 30.06
N GLY A 565 19.05 -42.57 29.04
CA GLY A 565 17.89 -43.48 29.19
C GLY A 565 17.18 -43.81 27.86
N THR A 566 17.86 -44.47 26.92
CA THR A 566 17.29 -44.83 25.60
C THR A 566 16.93 -46.32 25.53
N THR A 567 15.70 -46.67 25.12
CA THR A 567 15.35 -48.03 24.64
C THR A 567 14.22 -47.99 23.61
N THR A 568 14.16 -48.99 22.73
CA THR A 568 13.33 -48.98 21.49
C THR A 568 12.70 -50.35 21.20
N THR A 569 11.39 -50.39 20.89
CA THR A 569 10.66 -51.43 20.12
C THR A 569 9.31 -50.82 19.69
N THR A 570 8.82 -50.82 18.44
CA THR A 570 8.39 -51.92 17.52
C THR A 570 7.21 -52.76 18.07
N ASN A 571 6.16 -53.11 17.32
CA ASN A 571 5.91 -52.93 15.88
C ASN A 571 4.41 -53.06 15.45
N ASN A 572 4.17 -52.85 14.14
CA ASN A 572 3.03 -53.33 13.31
C ASN A 572 1.62 -52.69 13.43
N SER A 573 1.16 -52.15 12.30
CA SER A 573 -0.26 -52.02 11.93
C SER A 573 -0.74 -53.26 11.16
N PRO A 574 -2.06 -53.38 10.90
CA PRO A 574 -2.49 -53.36 9.50
C PRO A 574 -3.53 -52.27 9.20
N ILE A 575 -3.75 -51.99 7.91
CA ILE A 575 -4.65 -50.94 7.41
C ILE A 575 -5.95 -51.58 6.91
N ILE A 576 -7.10 -51.03 7.32
CA ILE A 576 -8.37 -51.09 6.57
C ILE A 576 -8.96 -49.67 6.55
N ILE A 577 -9.63 -49.34 5.44
CA ILE A 577 -10.04 -47.98 5.08
C ILE A 577 -11.54 -47.79 5.34
N HIS A 578 -11.94 -46.68 5.98
CA HIS A 578 -13.31 -46.17 5.84
C HIS A 578 -13.39 -44.64 5.99
N LEU A 579 -14.33 -44.04 5.27
CA LEU A 579 -14.47 -42.58 5.15
C LEU A 579 -15.22 -41.95 6.34
N GLY A 580 -14.66 -40.85 6.86
CA GLY A 580 -15.41 -39.65 7.23
C GLY A 580 -16.21 -39.64 8.53
N ALA A 581 -15.65 -38.97 9.55
CA ALA A 581 -16.42 -38.32 10.61
C ALA A 581 -15.67 -37.09 11.16
N THR A 582 -16.39 -36.00 11.42
CA THR A 582 -15.92 -34.89 12.27
C THR A 582 -16.40 -35.09 13.70
N PRO A 583 -15.60 -34.77 14.74
CA PRO A 583 -16.01 -34.93 16.13
C PRO A 583 -17.04 -33.89 16.56
N THR A 584 -18.32 -34.26 16.54
CA THR A 584 -19.37 -33.64 17.35
C THR A 584 -19.46 -34.38 18.69
N LEU A 585 -19.57 -33.65 19.80
CA LEU A 585 -19.67 -34.24 21.16
C LEU A 585 -21.12 -34.28 21.66
N PRO A 586 -21.70 -35.47 21.90
CA PRO A 586 -22.74 -35.69 22.91
C PRO A 586 -22.11 -35.75 24.32
N VAL A 587 -22.92 -35.58 25.36
CA VAL A 587 -22.47 -35.53 26.76
C VAL A 587 -22.90 -36.78 27.54
N ALA A 588 -21.96 -37.46 28.20
CA ALA A 588 -22.08 -38.13 29.51
C ALA A 588 -20.69 -38.70 29.94
N PRO A 589 -20.45 -39.05 31.24
CA PRO A 589 -19.13 -38.83 31.85
C PRO A 589 -18.41 -40.09 32.38
N THR A 590 -17.49 -39.89 33.35
CA THR A 590 -16.53 -40.82 34.02
C THR A 590 -15.15 -40.92 33.33
N ASN A 591 -14.01 -41.03 34.03
CA ASN A 591 -13.77 -41.17 35.48
C ASN A 591 -12.60 -40.26 35.98
N PRO A 592 -12.23 -40.22 37.28
CA PRO A 592 -11.81 -38.97 37.94
C PRO A 592 -10.32 -38.59 37.85
N VAL A 593 -10.05 -37.30 38.09
CA VAL A 593 -8.73 -36.77 38.47
C VAL A 593 -8.74 -36.42 39.95
N THR A 594 -7.79 -36.96 40.72
CA THR A 594 -7.60 -36.69 42.15
C THR A 594 -7.24 -35.21 42.39
N PRO A 595 -7.85 -34.51 43.36
CA PRO A 595 -7.60 -33.08 43.57
C PRO A 595 -6.21 -32.82 44.16
N SER A 596 -5.54 -31.79 43.63
CA SER A 596 -4.43 -31.09 44.28
C SER A 596 -4.89 -29.68 44.65
N ASN A 597 -4.56 -29.22 45.86
CA ASN A 597 -5.15 -28.01 46.44
C ASN A 597 -4.47 -26.70 45.97
N ASP A 598 -5.07 -25.58 46.35
CA ASP A 598 -4.65 -24.20 46.04
C ASP A 598 -4.65 -23.79 44.56
N ALA A 599 -5.55 -24.39 43.77
CA ALA A 599 -5.96 -23.87 42.47
C ALA A 599 -6.70 -22.52 42.63
N LYS A 600 -5.95 -21.41 42.71
CA LYS A 600 -6.50 -20.05 42.69
C LYS A 600 -7.38 -19.87 41.44
N THR A 601 -8.68 -19.63 41.64
CA THR A 601 -9.60 -19.37 40.53
C THR A 601 -9.62 -17.89 40.13
N ILE A 602 -9.96 -17.65 38.87
CA ILE A 602 -10.17 -16.33 38.27
C ILE A 602 -11.57 -16.25 37.67
N THR A 603 -12.15 -15.06 37.65
CA THR A 603 -13.48 -14.80 37.07
C THR A 603 -13.32 -14.08 35.74
N THR A 604 -13.92 -14.64 34.70
CA THR A 604 -13.85 -14.11 33.33
C THR A 604 -15.28 -13.84 32.84
N THR A 605 -15.48 -12.73 32.13
CA THR A 605 -16.78 -12.39 31.51
C THR A 605 -16.76 -12.81 30.06
N ILE A 606 -17.80 -13.50 29.57
CA ILE A 606 -17.90 -13.93 28.17
C ILE A 606 -19.17 -13.36 27.55
N SER A 607 -19.08 -12.93 26.29
CA SER A 607 -20.23 -12.58 25.45
C SER A 607 -20.05 -13.13 24.04
N ILE A 608 -21.15 -13.57 23.44
CA ILE A 608 -21.17 -14.27 22.15
C ILE A 608 -22.23 -13.61 21.27
N HIS A 609 -21.84 -13.14 20.07
CA HIS A 609 -22.69 -12.35 19.19
C HIS A 609 -22.67 -12.86 17.75
N ALA A 610 -23.84 -12.96 17.10
CA ALA A 610 -23.97 -13.22 15.66
C ALA A 610 -25.18 -12.48 15.07
N ASP A 611 -25.18 -12.21 13.76
CA ASP A 611 -26.24 -11.51 13.02
C ASP A 611 -26.79 -10.24 13.75
N GLU A 612 -25.85 -9.43 14.27
CA GLU A 612 -26.05 -8.23 15.12
C GLU A 612 -26.73 -8.43 16.51
N ALA A 613 -26.98 -9.66 16.96
CA ALA A 613 -27.58 -10.00 18.25
C ALA A 613 -26.60 -10.72 19.21
N THR A 614 -26.83 -10.62 20.53
CA THR A 614 -26.12 -11.42 21.54
C THR A 614 -26.84 -12.77 21.70
N ILE A 615 -26.13 -13.87 21.45
CA ILE A 615 -26.62 -15.25 21.63
C ILE A 615 -26.57 -15.63 23.10
N ALA A 616 -25.46 -15.31 23.78
CA ALA A 616 -25.26 -15.60 25.20
C ALA A 616 -24.25 -14.61 25.82
N SER A 617 -24.38 -14.35 27.12
CA SER A 617 -23.38 -13.60 27.88
C SER A 617 -23.50 -13.86 29.38
N GLY A 618 -22.38 -13.93 30.09
CA GLY A 618 -22.32 -14.14 31.54
C GLY A 618 -20.90 -14.17 32.07
N SER A 619 -20.73 -14.63 33.31
CA SER A 619 -19.42 -14.82 33.94
C SER A 619 -19.16 -16.30 34.22
N ILE A 620 -17.94 -16.75 33.94
CA ILE A 620 -17.44 -18.09 34.22
C ILE A 620 -16.27 -17.99 35.21
N LYS A 621 -16.12 -18.99 36.08
CA LYS A 621 -14.92 -19.17 36.91
C LYS A 621 -14.06 -20.28 36.31
N VAL A 622 -12.77 -20.01 36.18
CA VAL A 622 -11.76 -20.98 35.70
C VAL A 622 -10.52 -20.93 36.58
N ASN A 623 -9.65 -21.93 36.47
CA ASN A 623 -8.38 -21.95 37.21
C ASN A 623 -7.41 -20.89 36.66
N SER A 624 -6.63 -20.27 37.53
CA SER A 624 -5.54 -19.38 37.12
C SER A 624 -4.57 -20.10 36.19
N GLY A 625 -4.29 -19.52 35.02
CA GLY A 625 -3.52 -20.16 33.95
C GLY A 625 -4.35 -20.74 32.81
N ALA A 626 -5.68 -20.84 32.96
CA ALA A 626 -6.59 -21.23 31.88
C ALA A 626 -6.51 -20.27 30.67
N SER A 627 -6.74 -20.80 29.47
CA SER A 627 -6.78 -20.03 28.24
C SER A 627 -8.16 -19.41 27.96
N ALA A 628 -8.21 -18.45 27.05
CA ALA A 628 -9.47 -17.88 26.55
C ALA A 628 -10.36 -18.95 25.89
N PHE A 629 -9.79 -20.02 25.34
CA PHE A 629 -10.56 -21.15 24.83
C PHE A 629 -11.17 -21.99 25.95
N ASP A 630 -10.43 -22.29 27.01
CA ASP A 630 -10.93 -23.13 28.12
C ASP A 630 -12.12 -22.46 28.82
N ALA A 631 -12.05 -21.14 29.02
CA ALA A 631 -13.16 -20.36 29.55
C ALA A 631 -14.37 -20.33 28.60
N LEU A 632 -14.15 -20.22 27.28
CA LEU A 632 -15.23 -20.32 26.30
C LEU A 632 -15.87 -21.73 26.30
N GLN A 633 -15.08 -22.80 26.41
CA GLN A 633 -15.58 -24.16 26.46
C GLN A 633 -16.41 -24.41 27.72
N ALA A 634 -15.91 -24.03 28.90
CA ALA A 634 -16.63 -24.14 30.16
C ALA A 634 -17.93 -23.30 30.15
N PHE A 635 -17.91 -22.09 29.59
CA PHE A 635 -19.10 -21.25 29.44
C PHE A 635 -20.09 -21.83 28.42
N ALA A 636 -19.64 -22.38 27.30
CA ALA A 636 -20.50 -23.03 26.31
C ALA A 636 -21.23 -24.24 26.92
N GLN A 637 -20.52 -25.06 27.70
CA GLN A 637 -21.12 -26.17 28.47
C GLN A 637 -22.14 -25.65 29.50
N GLN A 638 -21.80 -24.61 30.28
CA GLN A 638 -22.70 -24.01 31.27
C GLN A 638 -24.00 -23.45 30.64
N GLN A 639 -23.92 -22.93 29.41
CA GLN A 639 -25.05 -22.34 28.69
C GLN A 639 -25.74 -23.30 27.71
N GLY A 640 -25.34 -24.59 27.65
CA GLY A 640 -25.91 -25.58 26.74
C GLY A 640 -25.65 -25.32 25.25
N LEU A 641 -24.62 -24.55 24.91
CA LEU A 641 -24.31 -24.13 23.54
C LEU A 641 -23.45 -25.18 22.83
N ALA A 642 -23.90 -25.65 21.67
CA ALA A 642 -23.08 -26.50 20.81
C ALA A 642 -21.85 -25.74 20.31
N LEU A 643 -20.65 -26.17 20.71
CA LEU A 643 -19.36 -25.57 20.35
C LEU A 643 -18.59 -26.54 19.44
N THR A 644 -18.21 -26.10 18.24
CA THR A 644 -17.28 -26.84 17.37
C THR A 644 -15.97 -26.07 17.20
N TYR A 645 -14.87 -26.81 17.15
CA TYR A 645 -13.52 -26.25 17.05
C TYR A 645 -12.58 -27.22 16.34
N LYS A 646 -11.43 -26.70 15.88
CA LYS A 646 -10.34 -27.46 15.27
C LYS A 646 -9.00 -27.03 15.88
N GLY A 647 -7.99 -27.88 15.77
CA GLY A 647 -6.71 -27.71 16.46
C GLY A 647 -6.79 -28.06 17.95
N SER A 648 -5.67 -27.92 18.65
CA SER A 648 -5.53 -28.17 20.08
C SER A 648 -4.52 -27.23 20.73
N GLY A 649 -4.68 -26.96 22.03
CA GLY A 649 -3.84 -26.02 22.78
C GLY A 649 -3.67 -24.68 22.07
N ALA A 650 -2.42 -24.25 21.87
CA ALA A 650 -2.09 -23.00 21.19
C ALA A 650 -2.53 -22.90 19.71
N THR A 651 -3.07 -23.98 19.10
CA THR A 651 -3.60 -23.96 17.72
C THR A 651 -5.13 -23.90 17.63
N THR A 652 -5.85 -23.88 18.76
CA THR A 652 -7.31 -24.03 18.77
C THR A 652 -8.05 -22.85 18.12
N TYR A 653 -8.88 -23.15 17.12
CA TYR A 653 -9.76 -22.22 16.41
C TYR A 653 -11.22 -22.67 16.52
N VAL A 654 -12.13 -21.74 16.82
CA VAL A 654 -13.57 -22.01 16.98
C VAL A 654 -14.23 -22.03 15.61
N THR A 655 -14.67 -23.21 15.16
CA THR A 655 -15.35 -23.38 13.87
C THR A 655 -16.85 -23.16 13.93
N GLY A 656 -17.46 -23.13 15.12
CA GLY A 656 -18.88 -22.79 15.23
C GLY A 656 -19.40 -22.71 16.65
N ILE A 657 -20.42 -21.88 16.87
CA ILE A 657 -21.14 -21.78 18.14
C ILE A 657 -22.64 -21.72 17.83
N ASN A 658 -23.40 -22.62 18.44
CA ASN A 658 -24.86 -22.68 18.39
C ASN A 658 -25.45 -22.57 16.96
N GLY A 659 -24.93 -23.39 16.04
CA GLY A 659 -25.36 -23.46 14.64
C GLY A 659 -24.69 -22.45 13.69
N TYR A 660 -24.08 -21.38 14.20
CA TYR A 660 -23.31 -20.44 13.39
C TYR A 660 -21.90 -20.99 13.15
N ASN A 661 -21.71 -21.62 11.99
CA ASN A 661 -20.44 -22.23 11.57
C ASN A 661 -19.62 -21.26 10.71
N ALA A 662 -18.31 -21.19 10.94
CA ALA A 662 -17.38 -20.53 10.04
C ALA A 662 -17.41 -21.19 8.65
N GLY A 663 -17.44 -20.38 7.59
CA GLY A 663 -17.42 -20.87 6.23
C GLY A 663 -16.03 -21.38 5.80
N PRO A 664 -15.88 -21.73 4.51
CA PRO A 664 -14.58 -22.12 3.95
C PRO A 664 -13.47 -21.10 4.20
N ALA A 665 -12.23 -21.56 4.27
CA ALA A 665 -11.06 -20.70 4.40
C ALA A 665 -11.03 -19.62 3.30
N GLY A 666 -10.52 -18.43 3.62
CA GLY A 666 -10.49 -17.29 2.70
C GLY A 666 -11.81 -16.52 2.52
N THR A 667 -12.96 -17.05 2.95
CA THR A 667 -14.27 -16.34 2.86
C THR A 667 -14.40 -15.16 3.82
N MET A 668 -13.51 -15.03 4.81
CA MET A 668 -13.61 -14.11 5.96
C MET A 668 -14.86 -14.31 6.85
N THR A 669 -15.63 -15.39 6.64
CA THR A 669 -16.77 -15.74 7.49
C THR A 669 -16.34 -16.66 8.62
N GLY A 670 -16.77 -16.39 9.87
CA GLY A 670 -16.32 -17.14 11.04
C GLY A 670 -16.24 -16.33 12.32
N TRP A 671 -15.63 -16.93 13.34
CA TRP A 671 -15.61 -16.41 14.71
C TRP A 671 -14.33 -15.64 15.01
N LEU A 672 -14.45 -14.32 15.13
CA LEU A 672 -13.40 -13.48 15.74
C LEU A 672 -13.60 -13.44 17.25
N TYR A 673 -12.50 -13.30 17.99
CA TYR A 673 -12.53 -13.09 19.43
C TYR A 673 -11.72 -11.86 19.82
N SER A 674 -12.11 -11.24 20.93
CA SER A 674 -11.34 -10.16 21.54
C SER A 674 -11.33 -10.32 23.05
N VAL A 675 -10.25 -9.91 23.69
CA VAL A 675 -10.13 -9.83 25.16
C VAL A 675 -10.01 -8.36 25.53
N ASN A 676 -10.84 -7.91 26.48
CA ASN A 676 -10.95 -6.52 26.92
C ASN A 676 -11.17 -5.52 25.77
N GLY A 677 -11.87 -5.97 24.71
CA GLY A 677 -12.15 -5.19 23.51
C GLY A 677 -10.98 -5.03 22.53
N THR A 678 -9.92 -5.82 22.68
CA THR A 678 -8.78 -5.88 21.75
C THR A 678 -8.63 -7.31 21.20
N GLU A 679 -8.43 -7.46 19.90
CA GLU A 679 -8.11 -8.75 19.28
C GLU A 679 -6.64 -9.11 19.56
N PRO A 680 -6.32 -10.23 20.24
CA PRO A 680 -4.96 -10.43 20.77
C PRO A 680 -3.87 -10.79 19.74
N GLY A 681 -4.24 -11.13 18.49
CA GLY A 681 -3.30 -11.61 17.47
C GLY A 681 -2.80 -13.06 17.66
N SER A 682 -3.03 -13.66 18.84
CA SER A 682 -2.82 -15.09 19.12
C SER A 682 -4.12 -15.89 18.96
N SER A 683 -4.06 -17.23 19.01
CA SER A 683 -5.26 -18.08 19.13
C SER A 683 -5.88 -18.00 20.53
N MET A 684 -7.14 -18.43 20.65
CA MET A 684 -7.84 -18.49 21.96
C MET A 684 -7.16 -19.43 22.95
N GLY A 685 -6.62 -20.55 22.47
CA GLY A 685 -5.90 -21.52 23.30
C GLY A 685 -4.44 -21.14 23.60
N ALA A 686 -3.94 -20.05 23.01
CA ALA A 686 -2.64 -19.46 23.32
C ALA A 686 -2.73 -18.24 24.27
N TYR A 687 -3.93 -17.68 24.48
CA TYR A 687 -4.13 -16.53 25.35
C TYR A 687 -4.44 -16.95 26.79
N THR A 688 -3.45 -16.90 27.68
CA THR A 688 -3.66 -17.10 29.14
C THR A 688 -4.44 -15.95 29.76
N LEU A 689 -5.54 -16.26 30.43
CA LEU A 689 -6.44 -15.28 31.04
C LEU A 689 -5.92 -14.73 32.38
N LYS A 690 -6.43 -13.54 32.71
CA LYS A 690 -6.27 -12.86 34.00
C LYS A 690 -7.63 -12.63 34.65
N ASP A 691 -7.61 -12.42 35.97
CA ASP A 691 -8.83 -12.15 36.73
C ASP A 691 -9.47 -10.82 36.28
N GLY A 692 -10.78 -10.85 36.02
CA GLY A 692 -11.53 -9.74 35.46
C GLY A 692 -11.49 -9.59 33.94
N ASP A 693 -10.81 -10.45 33.19
CA ASP A 693 -10.79 -10.38 31.72
C ASP A 693 -12.20 -10.57 31.10
N SER A 694 -12.43 -9.89 29.98
CA SER A 694 -13.70 -9.93 29.24
C SER A 694 -13.51 -10.41 27.80
N ILE A 695 -13.96 -11.62 27.50
CA ILE A 695 -13.97 -12.22 26.16
C ILE A 695 -15.23 -11.81 25.38
N SER A 696 -15.08 -11.45 24.11
CA SER A 696 -16.19 -11.19 23.19
C SER A 696 -16.00 -11.94 21.88
N MET A 697 -16.78 -13.00 21.69
CA MET A 697 -16.89 -13.76 20.44
C MET A 697 -17.85 -13.06 19.48
N THR A 698 -17.43 -12.80 18.25
CA THR A 698 -18.26 -12.15 17.22
C THR A 698 -18.20 -12.94 15.92
N TYR A 699 -19.36 -13.39 15.43
CA TYR A 699 -19.48 -14.01 14.13
C TYR A 699 -19.46 -12.94 13.03
N ASN A 700 -18.59 -13.11 12.04
CA ASN A 700 -18.49 -12.30 10.83
C ASN A 700 -18.99 -13.09 9.60
N LYS A 701 -19.56 -12.38 8.63
CA LYS A 701 -20.34 -12.89 7.50
C LYS A 701 -20.17 -12.00 6.28
#